data_AF-A0A2S9H2B4-F1
#
_entry.id   AF-A0A2S9H2B4-F1
#
_cell.length_a   1.000
_cell.length_b   1.000
_cell.length_c   1.000
_cell.angle_alpha   90.00
_cell.angle_beta   90.00
_cell.angle_gamma   90.00
#
_symmetry.space_group_name_H-M   'P 1'
#
loop_
_entity.id
_entity.type
_entity.pdbx_description
1 polymer ?
#
loop_
_entity_poly.entity_id
_entity_poly.type
_entity_poly.pdbx_seq_one_letter_code
_entity_poly.pdbx_strand_id
1 'polypeptide(L)'
;MKIFPELNLVPRGLLLAVSTATFLSACGGGSDTNSRPVSAVDMASGVTTLQLQPSALPTAAAQQVATPGFHVAPVILNAPDTTDAVDNAASARKSPRIQLVPDEFKNVSTRRLTLQALQTIRQTHEIKEENVSVAGMVNPLASTAAVVTYTPAQIRAAYGFPTLPAAGATLTAAQAASLGAGQTIYLIDAMSDPNVAAELAAFNQAFGLPACATTPIASTASLPLSAASKNACQFSVVYSTTSGTMTSTAPAYNSGWATEIALDVQWSHATSPLARIVLIEVPDASLNSLLAGINLANAMGPGAVSMSFGSPEGSWTASVDSSFTVANMSYFAATGDSGAGVIWPSVSTHVMAVGGTSLTYSGSGTRSETGWADTGGGTSAYTAVPSYQNSSVPGMGAQTYRTVADVSFNANPNTGQYLAVISPGSSTVSWLSAGGTSLATPQWAGLVTIANAERALVSKTALGASQTILYDQISNVPASYASAFLDVTQGSDGSCAACIAKVGYDQLTGLGTPNATSLLNILSGTSTAIAAPVVTPASISGTVGTALSFTVSVTAPDAVTYSLSGAPSGMAISSVGAVTWATPVAGTYAVTVSAKDSKTGLSGSGLYTVTIANPTAPVVNGGSISGKVGTALSFTVAVTSPDPLTYTLAQQPSGMTISSAGLVTWATPVAGSYAVTVSVKDTKTGLTGKGVYSIVIAAKAPPTVASANINGTVGVALSFGVTATAPDAVTYTLGSGAPSGMVISSSGEVSWAKPVAGTYAVAVTAKDSVTGLSGTGVYTVTISVKGPVVTAPAMTGQVGKVLTGSIIISDPTATALSVSISGVPMGMTFSVTGLTITATWANPVAGTYSMKVVVTDSAGLSTTVTVPVTVTH
;
A
#
# COMPACT_ATOMS: atom_id res chain seq x y z
N MET A 1 -2.54 -34.62 -73.30
CA MET A 1 -2.45 -35.93 -73.99
C MET A 1 -2.34 -35.67 -75.49
N LYS A 2 -1.21 -36.07 -76.11
CA LYS A 2 -0.88 -36.11 -77.57
C LYS A 2 -0.79 -34.72 -78.26
N ILE A 3 0.25 -34.32 -79.01
CA ILE A 3 1.16 -35.00 -79.97
C ILE A 3 2.55 -34.28 -80.00
N PHE A 4 3.65 -35.04 -80.20
CA PHE A 4 5.10 -34.69 -80.37
C PHE A 4 5.43 -34.01 -81.75
N PRO A 5 6.68 -33.63 -82.20
CA PRO A 5 8.05 -33.94 -81.73
C PRO A 5 9.16 -32.82 -81.86
N GLU A 6 10.35 -33.14 -81.31
CA GLU A 6 11.75 -32.91 -81.76
C GLU A 6 12.38 -31.56 -82.25
N LEU A 7 13.59 -31.33 -81.70
CA LEU A 7 14.87 -30.85 -82.24
C LEU A 7 15.31 -29.35 -82.23
N ASN A 8 16.46 -29.15 -81.55
CA ASN A 8 17.63 -28.28 -81.82
C ASN A 8 17.51 -26.74 -81.89
N LEU A 9 18.23 -26.03 -81.00
CA LEU A 9 19.40 -25.17 -81.30
C LEU A 9 19.81 -24.32 -80.08
N VAL A 10 21.12 -24.32 -79.77
CA VAL A 10 21.84 -23.37 -78.90
C VAL A 10 22.24 -22.15 -79.77
N PRO A 11 22.31 -20.90 -79.25
CA PRO A 11 23.60 -20.37 -78.79
C PRO A 11 23.58 -19.40 -77.57
N ARG A 12 24.64 -19.51 -76.74
CA ARG A 12 25.49 -18.48 -76.05
C ARG A 12 24.84 -17.17 -75.55
N GLY A 13 25.18 -16.58 -74.39
CA GLY A 13 26.27 -16.74 -73.41
C GLY A 13 25.86 -16.05 -72.08
N LEU A 14 26.61 -16.10 -70.97
CA LEU A 14 27.82 -15.31 -70.75
C LEU A 14 28.54 -15.77 -69.46
N LEU A 15 29.86 -15.92 -69.60
CA LEU A 15 31.01 -16.02 -68.68
C LEU A 15 30.82 -16.20 -67.15
N LEU A 16 31.38 -17.30 -66.66
CA LEU A 16 32.02 -17.42 -65.33
C LEU A 16 33.54 -17.56 -65.56
N ALA A 17 34.35 -16.69 -64.95
CA ALA A 17 35.81 -16.82 -64.96
C ALA A 17 36.28 -17.31 -63.58
N VAL A 18 36.83 -18.52 -63.55
CA VAL A 18 37.61 -19.09 -62.45
C VAL A 18 39.04 -19.20 -62.93
N SER A 19 40.00 -18.65 -62.19
CA SER A 19 41.43 -18.81 -62.45
C SER A 19 42.12 -19.41 -61.24
N THR A 20 42.81 -20.52 -61.50
CA THR A 20 43.53 -21.39 -60.58
C THR A 20 44.99 -20.98 -60.35
N ALA A 21 45.43 -21.19 -59.09
CA ALA A 21 46.72 -21.74 -58.61
C ALA A 21 48.08 -21.25 -59.16
N THR A 22 49.02 -20.98 -58.26
CA THR A 22 50.47 -21.24 -58.48
C THR A 22 51.31 -21.25 -57.18
N PHE A 23 51.95 -22.41 -56.96
CA PHE A 23 53.25 -22.76 -56.34
C PHE A 23 53.75 -22.24 -54.97
N LEU A 24 53.95 -23.22 -54.07
CA LEU A 24 54.98 -23.24 -53.01
C LEU A 24 56.35 -23.59 -53.61
N SER A 25 57.41 -22.89 -53.20
CA SER A 25 58.78 -23.43 -53.21
C SER A 25 59.54 -22.92 -51.98
N ALA A 26 60.31 -23.80 -51.36
CA ALA A 26 61.13 -23.58 -50.18
C ALA A 26 62.61 -23.82 -50.53
N CYS A 27 63.49 -22.95 -50.04
CA CYS A 27 64.94 -23.08 -49.79
C CYS A 27 65.26 -21.93 -48.79
N GLY A 28 65.76 -22.12 -47.56
CA GLY A 28 67.12 -22.55 -47.18
C GLY A 28 68.15 -21.47 -47.59
N GLY A 29 68.96 -20.80 -46.78
CA GLY A 29 69.39 -20.82 -45.37
C GLY A 29 70.76 -20.10 -45.33
N GLY A 30 71.15 -19.45 -44.22
CA GLY A 30 72.55 -18.99 -44.02
C GLY A 30 72.73 -17.55 -43.54
N SER A 31 73.58 -17.39 -42.54
CA SER A 31 73.81 -16.26 -41.62
C SER A 31 74.62 -15.08 -42.18
N ASP A 32 74.41 -13.87 -41.64
CA ASP A 32 75.47 -13.15 -40.91
C ASP A 32 74.97 -11.88 -40.18
N THR A 33 75.75 -11.53 -39.17
CA THR A 33 75.54 -10.64 -38.01
C THR A 33 75.47 -9.14 -38.32
N ASN A 34 74.56 -8.37 -37.68
CA ASN A 34 74.90 -7.29 -36.72
C ASN A 34 73.67 -6.53 -36.17
N SER A 35 73.87 -5.96 -34.99
CA SER A 35 72.95 -5.34 -34.04
C SER A 35 72.27 -4.01 -34.43
N ARG A 36 70.96 -3.87 -34.13
CA ARG A 36 70.22 -2.81 -33.36
C ARG A 36 68.76 -2.65 -33.84
N PRO A 37 67.80 -2.22 -32.98
CA PRO A 37 66.39 -2.52 -33.14
C PRO A 37 65.65 -1.47 -33.98
N VAL A 38 64.81 -1.90 -34.93
CA VAL A 38 63.87 -1.03 -35.64
C VAL A 38 62.54 -1.76 -35.86
N SER A 39 61.50 -1.13 -35.32
CA SER A 39 60.07 -1.12 -35.68
C SER A 39 59.42 -2.37 -36.29
N ALA A 40 58.40 -2.89 -35.60
CA ALA A 40 57.43 -3.82 -36.15
C ALA A 40 56.80 -3.23 -37.43
N VAL A 41 56.91 -3.97 -38.53
CA VAL A 41 56.29 -3.68 -39.82
C VAL A 41 54.81 -4.07 -39.74
N ASP A 42 53.94 -3.15 -40.11
CA ASP A 42 52.50 -3.37 -40.28
C ASP A 42 52.23 -4.57 -41.19
N MET A 43 51.51 -5.57 -40.67
CA MET A 43 50.85 -6.57 -41.48
C MET A 43 49.57 -5.96 -42.03
N ALA A 44 49.57 -5.56 -43.29
CA ALA A 44 48.35 -5.15 -44.00
C ALA A 44 47.43 -6.37 -44.17
N SER A 45 46.37 -6.46 -43.37
CA SER A 45 45.25 -7.35 -43.64
C SER A 45 44.40 -6.74 -44.75
N GLY A 46 44.58 -7.22 -45.99
CA GLY A 46 43.69 -6.88 -47.10
C GLY A 46 42.36 -7.59 -46.93
N VAL A 47 41.32 -6.87 -46.49
CA VAL A 47 39.93 -7.33 -46.59
C VAL A 47 39.44 -7.01 -48.00
N THR A 48 39.21 -8.04 -48.83
CA THR A 48 38.42 -7.87 -50.05
C THR A 48 36.94 -7.83 -49.66
N THR A 49 36.41 -6.63 -49.45
CA THR A 49 34.96 -6.41 -49.36
C THR A 49 34.37 -6.48 -50.76
N LEU A 50 33.68 -7.58 -51.06
CA LEU A 50 32.80 -7.67 -52.22
C LEU A 50 31.53 -6.85 -51.90
N GLN A 51 31.54 -5.55 -52.15
CA GLN A 51 30.32 -4.75 -52.14
C GLN A 51 29.50 -5.11 -53.38
N LEU A 52 28.53 -6.01 -53.22
CA LEU A 52 27.41 -6.10 -54.16
C LEU A 52 26.74 -4.73 -54.14
N GLN A 53 26.83 -3.97 -55.25
CA GLN A 53 25.99 -2.79 -55.41
C GLN A 53 24.53 -3.25 -55.24
N PRO A 54 23.71 -2.57 -54.42
CA PRO A 54 22.28 -2.82 -54.42
C PRO A 54 21.80 -2.71 -55.86
N SER A 55 21.05 -3.70 -56.33
CA SER A 55 20.35 -3.60 -57.60
C SER A 55 19.57 -2.29 -57.58
N ALA A 56 19.94 -1.37 -58.47
CA ALA A 56 19.32 -0.05 -58.51
C ALA A 56 17.80 -0.23 -58.65
N LEU A 57 17.05 0.37 -57.72
CA LEU A 57 15.59 0.34 -57.79
C LEU A 57 15.14 0.84 -59.17
N PRO A 58 14.09 0.25 -59.77
CA PRO A 58 13.51 0.80 -60.99
C PRO A 58 13.22 2.30 -60.83
N THR A 59 13.38 3.11 -61.88
CA THR A 59 13.23 4.57 -61.79
C THR A 59 11.91 5.01 -61.15
N ALA A 60 10.81 4.30 -61.46
CA ALA A 60 9.49 4.57 -60.89
C ALA A 60 9.43 4.33 -59.36
N ALA A 61 10.19 3.37 -58.85
CA ALA A 61 10.34 3.07 -57.43
C ALA A 61 11.28 4.08 -56.75
N ALA A 62 12.40 4.42 -57.40
CA ALA A 62 13.40 5.36 -56.87
C ALA A 62 12.84 6.80 -56.68
N GLN A 63 11.76 7.15 -57.37
CA GLN A 63 11.07 8.44 -57.22
C GLN A 63 10.04 8.47 -56.08
N GLN A 64 9.70 7.32 -55.48
CA GLN A 64 8.70 7.27 -54.42
C GLN A 64 9.27 7.77 -53.09
N VAL A 65 8.45 8.56 -52.42
CA VAL A 65 8.67 9.01 -51.04
C VAL A 65 7.48 8.52 -50.23
N ALA A 66 7.75 7.84 -49.13
CA ALA A 66 6.71 7.40 -48.22
C ALA A 66 6.31 8.53 -47.26
N THR A 67 5.10 8.45 -46.72
CA THR A 67 4.63 9.31 -45.65
C THR A 67 4.26 8.48 -44.42
N PRO A 68 4.50 9.00 -43.21
CA PRO A 68 4.03 8.37 -41.98
C PRO A 68 2.49 8.45 -41.91
N GLY A 69 1.86 7.45 -41.29
CA GLY A 69 0.41 7.25 -41.25
C GLY A 69 -0.19 7.46 -39.85
N PHE A 70 0.26 8.47 -39.11
CA PHE A 70 -0.29 8.81 -37.80
C PHE A 70 -1.33 9.93 -37.86
N HIS A 71 -2.23 9.90 -36.89
CA HIS A 71 -3.13 11.00 -36.58
C HIS A 71 -2.98 11.42 -35.12
N VAL A 72 -3.18 12.70 -34.83
CA VAL A 72 -3.30 13.22 -33.47
C VAL A 72 -4.60 14.01 -33.37
N ALA A 73 -5.40 13.73 -32.35
CA ALA A 73 -6.60 14.51 -32.08
C ALA A 73 -6.20 15.96 -31.79
N PRO A 74 -7.02 16.96 -32.16
CA PRO A 74 -6.61 18.36 -32.16
C PRO A 74 -6.73 18.94 -30.74
N VAL A 75 -5.98 18.36 -29.79
CA VAL A 75 -6.01 18.68 -28.37
C VAL A 75 -4.69 18.27 -27.72
N ILE A 76 -4.11 19.19 -26.94
CA ILE A 76 -3.03 18.84 -26.00
C ILE A 76 -3.70 18.35 -24.72
N LEU A 77 -3.45 17.09 -24.37
CA LEU A 77 -4.04 16.45 -23.21
C LEU A 77 -3.41 16.98 -21.92
N ASN A 78 -4.19 17.01 -20.84
CA ASN A 78 -3.61 17.12 -19.50
C ASN A 78 -2.81 15.84 -19.22
N ALA A 79 -1.84 15.93 -18.32
CA ALA A 79 -1.10 14.76 -17.87
C ALA A 79 -2.05 13.62 -17.43
N PRO A 80 -1.72 12.36 -17.77
CA PRO A 80 -2.50 11.21 -17.35
C PRO A 80 -2.50 11.11 -15.82
N ASP A 81 -3.54 10.48 -15.28
CA ASP A 81 -3.50 10.13 -13.86
C ASP A 81 -2.39 9.10 -13.60
N THR A 82 -1.76 9.16 -12.44
CA THR A 82 -0.66 8.26 -12.08
C THR A 82 -1.15 6.99 -11.38
N THR A 83 -2.44 6.62 -11.55
CA THR A 83 -2.99 5.45 -10.86
C THR A 83 -2.26 4.18 -11.29
N ASP A 84 -1.97 4.09 -12.59
CA ASP A 84 -1.27 2.93 -13.16
C ASP A 84 0.20 2.85 -12.74
N ALA A 85 0.82 3.97 -12.31
CA ALA A 85 2.18 3.96 -11.79
C ALA A 85 2.31 3.22 -10.44
N VAL A 86 1.19 3.05 -9.71
CA VAL A 86 1.14 2.35 -8.41
C VAL A 86 0.58 0.94 -8.57
N ASP A 87 -0.47 0.78 -9.37
CA ASP A 87 -1.06 -0.51 -9.73
C ASP A 87 -1.26 -0.56 -11.25
N ASN A 88 -0.41 -1.32 -11.93
CA ASN A 88 -0.23 -1.34 -13.38
C ASN A 88 -1.49 -1.74 -14.19
N ALA A 89 -2.60 -2.08 -13.54
CA ALA A 89 -3.88 -2.35 -14.18
C ALA A 89 -5.05 -1.54 -13.58
N ALA A 90 -4.79 -0.50 -12.78
CA ALA A 90 -5.81 0.22 -12.05
C ALA A 90 -6.79 0.98 -12.98
N SER A 91 -6.29 1.54 -14.08
CA SER A 91 -7.12 2.25 -15.07
C SER A 91 -7.89 1.30 -15.99
N ALA A 92 -7.53 0.01 -16.05
CA ALA A 92 -8.19 -0.99 -16.90
C ALA A 92 -9.71 -1.08 -16.65
N ARG A 93 -10.13 -0.78 -15.41
CA ARG A 93 -11.54 -0.81 -14.97
C ARG A 93 -12.20 0.57 -14.87
N LYS A 94 -11.49 1.62 -15.26
CA LYS A 94 -11.99 2.99 -15.25
C LYS A 94 -12.48 3.38 -16.64
N SER A 95 -13.39 4.35 -16.68
CA SER A 95 -13.78 4.98 -17.94
C SER A 95 -12.58 5.68 -18.59
N PRO A 96 -12.49 5.67 -19.93
CA PRO A 96 -11.43 6.36 -20.66
C PRO A 96 -11.51 7.86 -20.43
N ARG A 97 -10.37 8.54 -20.66
CA ARG A 97 -10.33 9.99 -20.52
C ARG A 97 -11.16 10.64 -21.61
N ILE A 98 -11.93 11.65 -21.23
CA ILE A 98 -12.69 12.48 -22.17
C ILE A 98 -12.23 13.93 -22.01
N GLN A 99 -11.75 14.55 -23.09
CA GLN A 99 -11.40 15.97 -23.11
C GLN A 99 -12.06 16.66 -24.30
N LEU A 100 -12.65 17.83 -24.07
CA LEU A 100 -13.19 18.66 -25.15
C LEU A 100 -12.07 19.25 -25.99
N VAL A 101 -12.28 19.29 -27.30
CA VAL A 101 -11.41 20.02 -28.23
C VAL A 101 -11.54 21.53 -27.96
N PRO A 102 -10.44 22.23 -27.62
CA PRO A 102 -10.42 23.68 -27.47
C PRO A 102 -10.88 24.41 -28.73
N ASP A 103 -11.47 25.61 -28.57
CA ASP A 103 -12.06 26.38 -29.67
C ASP A 103 -11.05 26.70 -30.76
N GLU A 104 -9.80 27.01 -30.38
CA GLU A 104 -8.70 27.29 -31.29
C GLU A 104 -8.31 26.10 -32.20
N PHE A 105 -8.74 24.89 -31.83
CA PHE A 105 -8.39 23.66 -32.53
C PHE A 105 -9.57 22.99 -33.27
N LYS A 106 -10.79 23.54 -33.20
CA LYS A 106 -12.01 22.92 -33.77
C LYS A 106 -11.95 22.57 -35.26
N ASN A 107 -11.13 23.26 -36.05
CA ASN A 107 -11.00 23.05 -37.51
C ASN A 107 -9.64 22.51 -37.93
N VAL A 108 -8.84 22.02 -36.97
CA VAL A 108 -7.50 21.49 -37.26
C VAL A 108 -7.62 20.04 -37.71
N SER A 109 -7.00 19.72 -38.84
CA SER A 109 -6.92 18.34 -39.33
C SER A 109 -6.11 17.49 -38.35
N THR A 110 -6.58 16.27 -38.07
CA THR A 110 -5.87 15.32 -37.21
C THR A 110 -4.70 14.63 -37.92
N ARG A 111 -4.72 14.61 -39.26
CA ARG A 111 -3.75 13.88 -40.07
C ARG A 111 -2.36 14.47 -39.94
N ARG A 112 -1.41 13.67 -39.49
CA ARG A 112 0.00 14.06 -39.28
C ARG A 112 0.16 15.33 -38.44
N LEU A 113 -0.78 15.56 -37.52
CA LEU A 113 -0.78 16.73 -36.65
C LEU A 113 0.27 16.56 -35.55
N THR A 114 1.20 17.52 -35.43
CA THR A 114 2.31 17.43 -34.47
C THR A 114 2.09 18.35 -33.27
N LEU A 115 2.79 18.06 -32.16
CA LEU A 115 2.83 18.95 -31.00
C LEU A 115 3.30 20.37 -31.38
N GLN A 116 4.31 20.47 -32.24
CA GLN A 116 4.80 21.77 -32.73
C GLN A 116 3.70 22.55 -33.46
N ALA A 117 2.93 21.90 -34.33
CA ALA A 117 1.83 22.55 -35.04
C ALA A 117 0.74 23.06 -34.07
N LEU A 118 0.35 22.24 -33.08
CA LEU A 118 -0.61 22.63 -32.04
C LEU A 118 -0.11 23.83 -31.21
N GLN A 119 1.17 23.83 -30.83
CA GLN A 119 1.80 24.93 -30.09
C GLN A 119 1.83 26.22 -30.92
N THR A 120 2.16 26.15 -32.21
CA THR A 120 2.13 27.31 -33.12
C THR A 120 0.73 27.89 -33.26
N ILE A 121 -0.30 27.04 -33.38
CA ILE A 121 -1.70 27.49 -33.49
C ILE A 121 -2.11 28.21 -32.20
N ARG A 122 -1.82 27.63 -31.03
CA ARG A 122 -2.14 28.25 -29.73
C ARG A 122 -1.48 29.61 -29.55
N GLN A 123 -0.17 29.71 -29.81
CA GLN A 123 0.56 30.99 -29.74
C GLN A 123 -0.04 32.05 -30.68
N THR A 124 -0.45 31.64 -31.89
CA THR A 124 -1.09 32.56 -32.84
C THR A 124 -2.47 33.01 -32.36
N HIS A 125 -3.22 32.14 -31.68
CA HIS A 125 -4.51 32.46 -31.11
C HIS A 125 -4.40 33.43 -29.94
N GLU A 126 -3.47 33.19 -29.00
CA GLU A 126 -3.20 34.06 -27.85
C GLU A 126 -2.83 35.49 -28.30
N ILE A 127 -1.97 35.63 -29.32
CA ILE A 127 -1.61 36.93 -29.90
C ILE A 127 -2.83 37.63 -30.54
N LYS A 128 -3.76 36.88 -31.13
CA LYS A 128 -4.97 37.45 -31.74
C LYS A 128 -5.97 37.91 -30.68
N GLU A 129 -6.16 37.16 -29.60
CA GLU A 129 -7.03 37.57 -28.50
C GLU A 129 -6.47 38.80 -27.75
N GLU A 130 -5.15 38.88 -27.56
CA GLU A 130 -4.51 40.03 -26.93
C GLU A 130 -4.64 41.32 -27.78
N ASN A 131 -4.82 41.19 -29.10
CA ASN A 131 -5.06 42.32 -30.02
C ASN A 131 -6.55 42.69 -30.20
N VAL A 132 -7.49 41.89 -29.68
CA VAL A 132 -8.94 42.10 -29.81
C VAL A 132 -9.54 42.39 -28.43
N SER A 133 -9.13 43.51 -27.83
CA SER A 133 -9.71 44.01 -26.58
C SER A 133 -10.80 45.07 -26.78
N VAL A 134 -11.73 44.91 -27.73
CA VAL A 134 -13.00 45.69 -27.76
C VAL A 134 -14.10 44.93 -28.52
N ALA A 135 -15.30 44.95 -27.96
CA ALA A 135 -16.61 44.53 -28.49
C ALA A 135 -17.05 43.10 -28.14
N GLY A 136 -17.97 43.03 -27.18
CA GLY A 136 -18.68 41.82 -26.81
C GLY A 136 -19.48 41.26 -27.98
N MET A 137 -19.21 39.99 -28.29
CA MET A 137 -20.10 39.13 -29.03
C MET A 137 -20.29 37.85 -28.24
N VAL A 138 -21.55 37.55 -27.95
CA VAL A 138 -21.99 36.28 -27.40
C VAL A 138 -21.79 35.22 -28.48
N ASN A 139 -20.85 34.30 -28.30
CA ASN A 139 -20.65 33.18 -29.22
C ASN A 139 -21.77 32.15 -29.01
N PRO A 140 -22.44 31.67 -30.09
CA PRO A 140 -23.42 30.59 -29.97
C PRO A 140 -22.74 29.29 -29.52
N LEU A 141 -23.42 28.53 -28.66
CA LEU A 141 -23.04 27.18 -28.21
C LEU A 141 -22.93 26.23 -29.42
N ALA A 142 -21.74 26.17 -30.03
CA ALA A 142 -21.38 25.17 -31.03
C ALA A 142 -20.96 23.88 -30.31
N SER A 143 -21.55 22.74 -30.72
CA SER A 143 -21.30 21.40 -30.17
C SER A 143 -19.79 21.13 -30.07
N THR A 144 -19.29 20.92 -28.86
CA THR A 144 -17.87 20.63 -28.64
C THR A 144 -17.61 19.15 -28.93
N ALA A 145 -16.78 18.87 -29.96
CA ALA A 145 -16.28 17.53 -30.18
C ALA A 145 -15.42 17.11 -28.99
N ALA A 146 -15.70 15.94 -28.42
CA ALA A 146 -14.93 15.37 -27.31
C ALA A 146 -14.01 14.27 -27.84
N VAL A 147 -12.77 14.24 -27.34
CA VAL A 147 -11.79 13.20 -27.64
C VAL A 147 -11.78 12.21 -26.49
N VAL A 148 -11.96 10.94 -26.83
CA VAL A 148 -11.79 9.80 -25.92
C VAL A 148 -10.38 9.27 -26.07
N THR A 149 -9.63 9.14 -24.96
CA THR A 149 -8.25 8.65 -24.98
C THR A 149 -8.08 7.48 -24.01
N TYR A 150 -7.54 6.37 -24.52
CA TYR A 150 -7.30 5.14 -23.77
C TYR A 150 -5.86 5.02 -23.26
N THR A 151 -5.70 4.48 -22.06
CA THR A 151 -4.41 4.08 -21.47
C THR A 151 -3.96 2.70 -22.00
N PRO A 152 -2.67 2.34 -21.85
CA PRO A 152 -2.20 0.98 -22.09
C PRO A 152 -3.00 -0.09 -21.35
N ALA A 153 -3.31 0.10 -20.07
CA ALA A 153 -4.08 -0.88 -19.30
C ALA A 153 -5.52 -1.05 -19.82
N GLN A 154 -6.16 0.03 -20.29
CA GLN A 154 -7.48 -0.03 -20.92
C GLN A 154 -7.45 -0.76 -22.27
N ILE A 155 -6.45 -0.50 -23.12
CA ILE A 155 -6.28 -1.22 -24.39
C ILE A 155 -6.00 -2.71 -24.12
N ARG A 156 -5.11 -3.03 -23.19
CA ARG A 156 -4.83 -4.42 -22.81
C ARG A 156 -6.10 -5.13 -22.34
N ALA A 157 -6.92 -4.49 -21.51
CA ALA A 157 -8.17 -5.06 -21.05
C ALA A 157 -9.22 -5.20 -22.16
N ALA A 158 -9.37 -4.19 -23.02
CA ALA A 158 -10.36 -4.19 -24.10
C ALA A 158 -10.11 -5.34 -25.10
N TYR A 159 -8.85 -5.57 -25.47
CA TYR A 159 -8.47 -6.59 -26.46
C TYR A 159 -8.13 -7.95 -25.82
N GLY A 160 -8.05 -8.04 -24.49
CA GLY A 160 -7.70 -9.27 -23.78
C GLY A 160 -6.22 -9.63 -23.87
N PHE A 161 -5.32 -8.64 -23.82
CA PHE A 161 -3.89 -8.93 -23.64
C PHE A 161 -3.60 -9.40 -22.20
N PRO A 162 -2.51 -10.15 -21.97
CA PRO A 162 -2.07 -10.52 -20.63
C PRO A 162 -1.99 -9.30 -19.69
N THR A 163 -2.40 -9.44 -18.44
CA THR A 163 -2.33 -8.33 -17.48
C THR A 163 -0.89 -7.91 -17.23
N LEU A 164 -0.64 -6.61 -17.07
CA LEU A 164 0.67 -6.14 -16.63
C LEU A 164 0.94 -6.64 -15.20
N PRO A 165 2.15 -7.15 -14.92
CA PRO A 165 2.53 -7.55 -13.57
C PRO A 165 2.69 -6.31 -12.70
N ALA A 166 2.52 -6.43 -11.39
CA ALA A 166 2.83 -5.34 -10.46
C ALA A 166 4.31 -4.89 -10.59
N ALA A 167 4.57 -3.60 -10.38
CA ALA A 167 5.91 -3.05 -10.46
C ALA A 167 6.90 -3.80 -9.54
N GLY A 168 8.04 -4.23 -10.09
CA GLY A 168 9.06 -4.99 -9.36
C GLY A 168 8.74 -6.47 -9.11
N ALA A 169 7.61 -6.99 -9.62
CA ALA A 169 7.29 -8.41 -9.48
C ALA A 169 8.31 -9.30 -10.21
N THR A 170 8.70 -10.40 -9.57
CA THR A 170 9.48 -11.46 -10.22
C THR A 170 8.56 -12.30 -11.10
N LEU A 171 8.87 -12.39 -12.38
CA LEU A 171 8.05 -13.10 -13.35
C LEU A 171 8.51 -14.55 -13.52
N THR A 172 7.55 -15.45 -13.62
CA THR A 172 7.82 -16.79 -14.18
C THR A 172 8.18 -16.69 -15.66
N ALA A 173 8.84 -17.71 -16.21
CA ALA A 173 9.16 -17.76 -17.63
C ALA A 173 7.90 -17.63 -18.52
N ALA A 174 6.78 -18.24 -18.11
CA ALA A 174 5.49 -18.14 -18.80
C ALA A 174 4.95 -16.70 -18.80
N GLN A 175 4.97 -16.03 -17.63
CA GLN A 175 4.56 -14.63 -17.54
C GLN A 175 5.47 -13.72 -18.36
N ALA A 176 6.78 -13.93 -18.32
CA ALA A 176 7.73 -13.16 -19.11
C ALA A 176 7.48 -13.31 -20.62
N ALA A 177 7.24 -14.55 -21.09
CA ALA A 177 6.91 -14.79 -22.50
C ALA A 177 5.56 -14.17 -22.92
N SER A 178 4.55 -14.18 -22.05
CA SER A 178 3.27 -13.50 -22.30
C SER A 178 3.40 -11.96 -22.44
N LEU A 179 4.59 -11.42 -22.19
CA LEU A 179 4.96 -10.01 -22.36
C LEU A 179 6.01 -9.80 -23.47
N GLY A 180 6.31 -10.82 -24.28
CA GLY A 180 7.23 -10.74 -25.42
C GLY A 180 8.71 -10.98 -25.08
N ALA A 181 9.03 -11.49 -23.88
CA ALA A 181 10.43 -11.68 -23.48
C ALA A 181 11.21 -12.62 -24.41
N GLY A 182 12.47 -12.26 -24.68
CA GLY A 182 13.37 -13.03 -25.54
C GLY A 182 13.11 -12.88 -27.04
N GLN A 183 12.19 -12.00 -27.44
CA GLN A 183 11.90 -11.69 -28.85
C GLN A 183 12.30 -10.24 -29.19
N THR A 184 12.37 -9.93 -30.49
CA THR A 184 12.77 -8.61 -31.00
C THR A 184 11.68 -8.02 -31.90
N ILE A 185 11.37 -6.75 -31.69
CA ILE A 185 10.58 -5.90 -32.58
C ILE A 185 11.55 -4.90 -33.23
N TYR A 186 11.53 -4.84 -34.56
CA TYR A 186 12.20 -3.83 -35.36
C TYR A 186 11.19 -2.80 -35.82
N LEU A 187 11.49 -1.52 -35.63
CA LEU A 187 10.70 -0.40 -36.12
C LEU A 187 11.51 0.30 -37.21
N ILE A 188 10.91 0.52 -38.37
CA ILE A 188 11.58 1.19 -39.50
C ILE A 188 10.95 2.56 -39.66
N ASP A 189 11.74 3.61 -39.42
CA ASP A 189 11.28 4.99 -39.52
C ASP A 189 12.29 5.85 -40.26
N ALA A 190 11.83 6.90 -40.94
CA ALA A 190 12.71 7.89 -41.54
C ALA A 190 12.94 9.07 -40.61
N MET A 191 14.04 9.80 -40.81
CA MET A 191 14.43 10.94 -39.97
C MET A 191 14.71 10.50 -38.52
N SER A 192 14.89 11.46 -37.61
CA SER A 192 15.26 11.16 -36.23
C SER A 192 14.34 11.78 -35.19
N ASP A 193 14.10 11.03 -34.12
CA ASP A 193 13.63 11.57 -32.84
C ASP A 193 14.72 11.46 -31.76
N PRO A 194 15.43 12.57 -31.45
CA PRO A 194 16.46 12.56 -30.42
C PRO A 194 15.91 12.37 -29.00
N ASN A 195 14.60 12.54 -28.78
CA ASN A 195 13.98 12.46 -27.46
C ASN A 195 13.31 11.10 -27.16
N VAL A 196 13.22 10.19 -28.15
CA VAL A 196 12.43 8.95 -28.07
C VAL A 196 12.69 8.10 -26.82
N ALA A 197 13.94 8.03 -26.36
CA ALA A 197 14.28 7.29 -25.14
C ALA A 197 13.70 7.93 -23.87
N ALA A 198 13.70 9.27 -23.81
CA ALA A 198 13.11 10.02 -22.69
C ALA A 198 11.59 9.99 -22.74
N GLU A 199 11.00 10.05 -23.94
CA GLU A 199 9.56 9.91 -24.15
C GLU A 199 9.06 8.52 -23.73
N LEU A 200 9.75 7.46 -24.16
CA LEU A 200 9.45 6.09 -23.73
C LEU A 200 9.56 5.94 -22.21
N ALA A 201 10.59 6.53 -21.59
CA ALA A 201 10.74 6.51 -20.12
C ALA A 201 9.57 7.22 -19.41
N ALA A 202 9.15 8.38 -19.90
CA ALA A 202 8.00 9.12 -19.37
C ALA A 202 6.68 8.37 -19.54
N PHE A 203 6.48 7.76 -20.71
CA PHE A 203 5.33 6.92 -21.01
C PHE A 203 5.26 5.71 -20.05
N ASN A 204 6.39 5.03 -19.86
CA ASN A 204 6.49 3.90 -18.95
C ASN A 204 6.19 4.28 -17.50
N GLN A 205 6.73 5.42 -17.05
CA GLN A 205 6.48 5.94 -15.72
C GLN A 205 5.00 6.28 -15.50
N ALA A 206 4.36 6.92 -16.48
CA ALA A 206 2.95 7.32 -16.35
C ALA A 206 2.00 6.12 -16.25
N PHE A 207 2.27 5.05 -17.01
CA PHE A 207 1.36 3.91 -17.15
C PHE A 207 1.84 2.63 -16.46
N GLY A 208 2.86 2.70 -15.59
CA GLY A 208 3.35 1.54 -14.84
C GLY A 208 3.90 0.42 -15.72
N LEU A 209 4.39 0.72 -16.92
CA LEU A 209 4.99 -0.30 -17.78
C LEU A 209 6.39 -0.67 -17.27
N PRO A 210 6.82 -1.93 -17.43
CA PRO A 210 8.21 -2.32 -17.20
C PRO A 210 9.19 -1.35 -17.86
N ALA A 211 10.20 -0.90 -17.11
CA ALA A 211 11.24 -0.04 -17.66
C ALA A 211 12.01 -0.78 -18.76
N CYS A 212 12.27 -0.10 -19.87
CA CYS A 212 13.08 -0.62 -20.95
C CYS A 212 14.50 -0.05 -20.87
N ALA A 213 15.50 -0.92 -20.74
CA ALA A 213 16.88 -0.48 -20.61
C ALA A 213 17.43 -0.04 -21.98
N THR A 214 17.81 1.22 -22.11
CA THR A 214 18.48 1.72 -23.31
C THR A 214 19.84 1.04 -23.46
N THR A 215 19.97 0.20 -24.49
CA THR A 215 21.16 -0.61 -24.77
C THR A 215 21.71 -0.19 -26.14
N PRO A 216 22.87 0.48 -26.22
CA PRO A 216 23.44 0.88 -27.50
C PRO A 216 23.81 -0.32 -28.38
N ILE A 217 23.55 -0.23 -29.68
CA ILE A 217 24.09 -1.13 -30.70
C ILE A 217 25.12 -0.32 -31.48
N ALA A 218 26.40 -0.72 -31.40
CA ALA A 218 27.46 -0.03 -32.12
C ALA A 218 27.31 -0.23 -33.63
N SER A 219 27.69 0.77 -34.44
CA SER A 219 27.70 0.66 -35.91
C SER A 219 28.63 -0.44 -36.44
N THR A 220 29.55 -0.92 -35.61
CA THR A 220 30.47 -2.04 -35.89
C THR A 220 30.02 -3.37 -35.30
N ALA A 221 28.81 -3.45 -34.72
CA ALA A 221 28.29 -4.69 -34.15
C ALA A 221 28.21 -5.80 -35.21
N SER A 222 28.59 -7.02 -34.82
CA SER A 222 28.44 -8.19 -35.68
C SER A 222 26.97 -8.56 -35.81
N LEU A 223 26.56 -8.91 -37.03
CA LEU A 223 25.21 -9.35 -37.34
C LEU A 223 25.22 -10.85 -37.71
N PRO A 224 24.21 -11.64 -37.30
CA PRO A 224 23.00 -11.24 -36.57
C PRO A 224 23.28 -10.87 -35.11
N LEU A 225 22.36 -10.11 -34.51
CA LEU A 225 22.45 -9.68 -33.11
C LEU A 225 22.37 -10.88 -32.16
N SER A 226 23.01 -10.77 -31.00
CA SER A 226 22.84 -11.74 -29.91
C SER A 226 21.37 -11.84 -29.49
N ALA A 227 20.95 -12.99 -28.96
CA ALA A 227 19.59 -13.21 -28.50
C ALA A 227 19.08 -12.10 -27.54
N ALA A 228 17.79 -11.79 -27.64
CA ALA A 228 17.13 -10.83 -26.74
C ALA A 228 17.05 -11.37 -25.31
N SER A 229 17.03 -10.45 -24.35
CA SER A 229 16.89 -10.79 -22.92
C SER A 229 15.56 -11.48 -22.65
N LYS A 230 15.59 -12.56 -21.86
CA LYS A 230 14.38 -13.28 -21.41
C LYS A 230 13.76 -12.69 -20.13
N ASN A 231 14.39 -11.69 -19.54
CA ASN A 231 14.03 -11.19 -18.21
C ASN A 231 13.73 -9.68 -18.17
N ALA A 232 14.09 -8.93 -19.20
CA ALA A 232 13.98 -7.47 -19.20
C ALA A 232 13.89 -6.91 -20.62
N CYS A 233 13.15 -5.81 -20.77
CA CYS A 233 13.09 -5.06 -22.03
C CYS A 233 14.43 -4.38 -22.34
N GLN A 234 14.76 -4.31 -23.63
CA GLN A 234 15.93 -3.62 -24.16
C GLN A 234 15.50 -2.68 -25.28
N PHE A 235 15.91 -1.42 -25.23
CA PHE A 235 15.61 -0.44 -26.28
C PHE A 235 16.90 0.05 -26.94
N SER A 236 16.94 0.05 -28.27
CA SER A 236 18.11 0.48 -29.04
C SER A 236 17.66 1.38 -30.20
N VAL A 237 18.38 2.48 -30.40
CA VAL A 237 18.26 3.31 -31.61
C VAL A 237 19.47 3.01 -32.50
N VAL A 238 19.22 2.72 -33.77
CA VAL A 238 20.22 2.43 -34.79
C VAL A 238 19.99 3.34 -35.98
N TYR A 239 21.05 4.01 -36.44
CA TYR A 239 21.01 4.82 -37.65
C TYR A 239 21.51 4.00 -38.85
N SER A 240 20.82 4.09 -39.97
CA SER A 240 21.23 3.47 -41.23
C SER A 240 21.65 4.52 -42.26
N THR A 241 22.53 4.13 -43.18
CA THR A 241 22.75 4.86 -44.44
C THR A 241 21.68 4.50 -45.46
N THR A 242 21.64 5.21 -46.59
CA THR A 242 20.82 4.89 -47.76
C THR A 242 21.14 3.53 -48.40
N SER A 243 22.29 2.92 -48.05
CA SER A 243 22.70 1.59 -48.53
C SER A 243 22.46 0.46 -47.53
N GLY A 244 21.88 0.75 -46.36
CA GLY A 244 21.52 -0.27 -45.36
C GLY A 244 22.65 -0.65 -44.42
N THR A 245 23.71 0.14 -44.35
CA THR A 245 24.82 -0.06 -43.39
C THR A 245 24.58 0.80 -42.14
N MET A 246 24.88 0.28 -40.96
CA MET A 246 24.80 1.06 -39.73
C MET A 246 25.79 2.23 -39.73
N THR A 247 25.37 3.36 -39.16
CA THR A 247 26.19 4.57 -39.01
C THR A 247 26.03 5.15 -37.61
N SER A 248 27.00 5.96 -37.18
CA SER A 248 26.90 6.76 -35.93
C SER A 248 26.30 8.15 -36.17
N THR A 249 26.04 8.51 -37.42
CA THR A 249 25.46 9.81 -37.78
C THR A 249 23.95 9.74 -37.73
N ALA A 250 23.34 10.43 -36.76
CA ALA A 250 21.89 10.54 -36.67
C ALA A 250 21.30 11.28 -37.89
N PRO A 251 20.14 10.84 -38.41
CA PRO A 251 19.37 11.58 -39.40
C PRO A 251 18.92 12.96 -38.90
N ALA A 252 18.41 13.80 -39.80
CA ALA A 252 17.85 15.09 -39.43
C ALA A 252 16.53 14.90 -38.65
N TYR A 253 16.26 15.81 -37.70
CA TYR A 253 14.98 15.84 -37.01
C TYR A 253 13.85 16.32 -37.95
N ASN A 254 12.69 15.66 -37.86
CA ASN A 254 11.45 16.10 -38.48
C ASN A 254 10.29 15.84 -37.52
N SER A 255 9.46 16.85 -37.21
CA SER A 255 8.41 16.69 -36.19
C SER A 255 7.29 15.72 -36.56
N GLY A 256 7.05 15.50 -37.85
CA GLY A 256 6.10 14.49 -38.30
C GLY A 256 6.63 13.09 -38.00
N TRP A 257 7.82 12.77 -38.49
CA TRP A 257 8.48 11.49 -38.24
C TRP A 257 8.79 11.27 -36.76
N ALA A 258 9.18 12.30 -36.01
CA ALA A 258 9.41 12.14 -34.58
C ALA A 258 8.12 11.77 -33.81
N THR A 259 6.96 12.30 -34.22
CA THR A 259 5.67 11.90 -33.64
C THR A 259 5.32 10.44 -33.98
N GLU A 260 5.64 9.99 -35.21
CA GLU A 260 5.47 8.60 -35.64
C GLU A 260 6.39 7.64 -34.87
N ILE A 261 7.68 7.98 -34.77
CA ILE A 261 8.68 7.21 -34.00
C ILE A 261 8.24 7.06 -32.53
N ALA A 262 7.78 8.14 -31.92
CA ALA A 262 7.25 8.12 -30.56
C ALA A 262 6.06 7.15 -30.43
N LEU A 263 5.14 7.18 -31.40
CA LEU A 263 3.95 6.33 -31.46
C LEU A 263 4.32 4.85 -31.56
N ASP A 264 5.18 4.52 -32.53
CA ASP A 264 5.63 3.17 -32.82
C ASP A 264 6.39 2.54 -31.64
N VAL A 265 7.34 3.30 -31.06
CA VAL A 265 8.13 2.83 -29.91
C VAL A 265 7.25 2.63 -28.68
N GLN A 266 6.38 3.59 -28.35
CA GLN A 266 5.58 3.51 -27.12
C GLN A 266 4.53 2.40 -27.21
N TRP A 267 3.87 2.22 -28.35
CA TRP A 267 2.80 1.22 -28.49
C TRP A 267 3.27 -0.20 -28.83
N SER A 268 4.45 -0.35 -29.44
CA SER A 268 5.13 -1.65 -29.48
C SER A 268 5.50 -2.12 -28.08
N HIS A 269 6.07 -1.24 -27.24
CA HIS A 269 6.39 -1.53 -25.85
C HIS A 269 5.15 -1.78 -24.98
N ALA A 270 4.11 -0.95 -25.11
CA ALA A 270 2.85 -1.13 -24.38
C ALA A 270 2.22 -2.50 -24.64
N THR A 271 2.38 -3.02 -25.87
CA THR A 271 1.85 -4.32 -26.27
C THR A 271 2.74 -5.46 -25.83
N SER A 272 4.06 -5.38 -26.04
CA SER A 272 5.07 -6.38 -25.65
C SER A 272 6.13 -5.80 -24.68
N PRO A 273 5.81 -5.63 -23.39
CA PRO A 273 6.63 -4.83 -22.48
C PRO A 273 8.00 -5.42 -22.10
N LEU A 274 8.31 -6.65 -22.51
CA LEU A 274 9.60 -7.30 -22.28
C LEU A 274 10.35 -7.64 -23.58
N ALA A 275 9.82 -7.28 -24.74
CA ALA A 275 10.52 -7.46 -26.01
C ALA A 275 11.76 -6.55 -26.08
N ARG A 276 12.75 -6.94 -26.89
CA ARG A 276 13.76 -5.99 -27.37
C ARG A 276 13.14 -5.16 -28.47
N ILE A 277 13.23 -3.83 -28.37
CA ILE A 277 12.81 -2.90 -29.43
C ILE A 277 14.07 -2.31 -30.05
N VAL A 278 14.21 -2.46 -31.36
CA VAL A 278 15.27 -1.85 -32.15
C VAL A 278 14.62 -0.88 -33.13
N LEU A 279 14.74 0.41 -32.85
CA LEU A 279 14.35 1.48 -33.76
C LEU A 279 15.47 1.68 -34.79
N ILE A 280 15.15 1.52 -36.07
CA ILE A 280 16.05 1.77 -37.19
C ILE A 280 15.60 3.05 -37.89
N GLU A 281 16.34 4.12 -37.64
CA GLU A 281 16.13 5.42 -38.27
C GLU A 281 16.95 5.52 -39.55
N VAL A 282 16.25 5.74 -40.67
CA VAL A 282 16.84 5.89 -42.01
C VAL A 282 16.95 7.38 -42.37
N PRO A 283 17.85 7.79 -43.27
CA PRO A 283 18.20 9.20 -43.42
C PRO A 283 17.10 10.05 -44.05
N ASP A 284 16.21 9.44 -44.84
CA ASP A 284 15.08 10.10 -45.50
C ASP A 284 13.95 9.10 -45.78
N ALA A 285 12.79 9.62 -46.16
CA ALA A 285 11.60 8.84 -46.45
C ALA A 285 11.56 8.25 -47.88
N SER A 286 12.69 8.24 -48.59
CA SER A 286 12.71 7.61 -49.92
C SER A 286 12.55 6.10 -49.79
N LEU A 287 11.94 5.49 -50.80
CA LEU A 287 11.77 4.04 -50.85
C LEU A 287 13.10 3.28 -50.70
N ASN A 288 14.18 3.85 -51.25
CA ASN A 288 15.53 3.28 -51.14
C ASN A 288 16.01 3.21 -49.68
N SER A 289 15.87 4.30 -48.93
CA SER A 289 16.25 4.37 -47.51
C SER A 289 15.42 3.42 -46.64
N LEU A 290 14.11 3.34 -46.88
CA LEU A 290 13.21 2.47 -46.11
C LEU A 290 13.48 0.98 -46.39
N LEU A 291 13.69 0.60 -47.66
CA LEU A 291 14.10 -0.76 -48.01
C LEU A 291 15.47 -1.13 -47.44
N ALA A 292 16.40 -0.18 -47.43
CA ALA A 292 17.68 -0.36 -46.77
C ALA A 292 17.54 -0.63 -45.26
N GLY A 293 16.63 0.08 -44.58
CA GLY A 293 16.29 -0.18 -43.17
C GLY A 293 15.66 -1.57 -42.95
N ILE A 294 14.72 -1.97 -43.80
CA ILE A 294 14.11 -3.32 -43.76
C ILE A 294 15.18 -4.41 -43.94
N ASN A 295 16.08 -4.23 -44.91
CA ASN A 295 17.17 -5.18 -45.15
C ASN A 295 18.19 -5.21 -44.00
N LEU A 296 18.41 -4.08 -43.32
CA LEU A 296 19.21 -4.04 -42.10
C LEU A 296 18.54 -4.83 -40.97
N ALA A 297 17.23 -4.68 -40.75
CA ALA A 297 16.49 -5.50 -39.78
C ALA A 297 16.59 -6.99 -40.10
N ASN A 298 16.46 -7.37 -41.38
CA ASN A 298 16.64 -8.74 -41.84
C ASN A 298 18.05 -9.30 -41.51
N ALA A 299 19.08 -8.47 -41.66
CA ALA A 299 20.45 -8.85 -41.31
C ALA A 299 20.66 -8.96 -39.78
N MET A 300 19.93 -8.18 -38.97
CA MET A 300 19.99 -8.24 -37.51
C MET A 300 19.43 -9.54 -36.93
N GLY A 301 18.54 -10.23 -37.64
CA GLY A 301 18.06 -11.57 -37.30
C GLY A 301 16.58 -11.61 -36.91
N PRO A 302 16.06 -12.78 -36.46
CA PRO A 302 14.63 -13.04 -36.30
C PRO A 302 13.90 -11.99 -35.45
N GLY A 303 12.68 -11.64 -35.89
CA GLY A 303 11.83 -10.67 -35.18
C GLY A 303 10.59 -10.25 -35.97
N ALA A 304 9.83 -9.33 -35.39
CA ALA A 304 8.70 -8.66 -36.03
C ALA A 304 9.12 -7.28 -36.54
N VAL A 305 8.83 -6.93 -37.79
CA VAL A 305 9.13 -5.61 -38.39
C VAL A 305 7.84 -4.82 -38.52
N SER A 306 7.74 -3.69 -37.82
CA SER A 306 6.64 -2.73 -37.94
C SER A 306 7.02 -1.63 -38.93
N MET A 307 6.10 -1.30 -39.84
CA MET A 307 6.27 -0.27 -40.87
C MET A 307 5.04 0.65 -40.91
N SER A 308 5.12 1.76 -40.19
CA SER A 308 4.05 2.75 -40.05
C SER A 308 4.12 3.86 -41.12
N PHE A 309 4.36 3.47 -42.36
CA PHE A 309 4.51 4.39 -43.49
C PHE A 309 3.94 3.83 -44.78
N GLY A 310 3.69 4.71 -45.74
CA GLY A 310 3.06 4.34 -47.00
C GLY A 310 3.50 5.17 -48.20
N SER A 311 3.57 4.53 -49.36
CA SER A 311 3.61 5.20 -50.67
C SER A 311 2.62 4.52 -51.63
N PRO A 312 2.05 5.24 -52.62
CA PRO A 312 1.18 4.61 -53.61
C PRO A 312 1.83 3.40 -54.27
N GLU A 313 1.08 2.32 -54.44
CA GLU A 313 1.60 1.14 -55.14
C GLU A 313 1.85 1.41 -56.64
N GLY A 314 2.66 0.56 -57.26
CA GLY A 314 2.95 0.65 -58.69
C GLY A 314 3.35 -0.69 -59.28
N SER A 315 3.55 -0.73 -60.60
CA SER A 315 4.09 -1.92 -61.29
C SER A 315 5.46 -2.35 -60.77
N TRP A 316 6.15 -1.48 -60.02
CA TRP A 316 7.41 -1.75 -59.36
C TRP A 316 7.29 -2.53 -58.05
N THR A 317 6.10 -2.63 -57.45
CA THR A 317 5.90 -3.24 -56.12
C THR A 317 6.48 -4.66 -56.02
N ALA A 318 6.30 -5.49 -57.06
CA ALA A 318 6.85 -6.85 -57.09
C ALA A 318 8.39 -6.89 -57.07
N SER A 319 9.08 -5.83 -57.51
CA SER A 319 10.55 -5.79 -57.57
C SER A 319 11.22 -5.70 -56.20
N VAL A 320 10.47 -5.32 -55.16
CA VAL A 320 11.00 -5.11 -53.80
C VAL A 320 10.47 -6.14 -52.79
N ASP A 321 9.56 -7.02 -53.23
CA ASP A 321 8.83 -7.96 -52.37
C ASP A 321 9.72 -9.03 -51.73
N SER A 322 10.85 -9.36 -52.37
CA SER A 322 11.84 -10.31 -51.84
C SER A 322 12.38 -9.91 -50.47
N SER A 323 12.37 -8.62 -50.13
CA SER A 323 12.78 -8.09 -48.82
C SER A 323 11.91 -8.62 -47.66
N PHE A 324 10.72 -9.14 -47.96
CA PHE A 324 9.74 -9.62 -46.99
C PHE A 324 9.67 -11.15 -46.89
N THR A 325 10.63 -11.86 -47.50
CA THR A 325 10.61 -13.34 -47.59
C THR A 325 11.56 -14.04 -46.61
N VAL A 326 12.16 -13.31 -45.66
CA VAL A 326 13.16 -13.84 -44.74
C VAL A 326 12.51 -14.76 -43.71
N ALA A 327 13.08 -15.96 -43.54
CA ALA A 327 12.58 -16.94 -42.59
C ALA A 327 12.62 -16.42 -41.14
N ASN A 328 11.61 -16.77 -40.35
CA ASN A 328 11.43 -16.32 -38.96
C ASN A 328 11.27 -14.79 -38.79
N MET A 329 11.00 -14.05 -39.88
CA MET A 329 10.58 -12.65 -39.84
C MET A 329 9.08 -12.53 -40.08
N SER A 330 8.44 -11.61 -39.36
CA SER A 330 7.05 -11.23 -39.56
C SER A 330 6.99 -9.74 -39.89
N TYR A 331 6.30 -9.35 -40.96
CA TYR A 331 6.24 -7.96 -41.40
C TYR A 331 4.82 -7.41 -41.26
N PHE A 332 4.69 -6.20 -40.73
CA PHE A 332 3.41 -5.52 -40.50
C PHE A 332 3.49 -4.12 -41.11
N ALA A 333 2.43 -3.71 -41.79
CA ALA A 333 2.38 -2.37 -42.36
C ALA A 333 1.00 -1.74 -42.23
N ALA A 334 1.02 -0.44 -41.94
CA ALA A 334 -0.15 0.41 -41.93
C ALA A 334 -0.83 0.40 -43.31
N THR A 335 -2.16 0.28 -43.35
CA THR A 335 -2.89 0.32 -44.63
C THR A 335 -3.09 1.71 -45.18
N GLY A 336 -2.77 2.73 -44.38
CA GLY A 336 -2.89 4.15 -44.73
C GLY A 336 -4.11 4.76 -44.07
N ASP A 337 -4.22 6.09 -44.17
CA ASP A 337 -5.25 6.85 -43.47
C ASP A 337 -6.03 7.77 -44.42
N SER A 338 -6.21 7.37 -45.67
CA SER A 338 -6.85 8.20 -46.72
C SER A 338 -8.16 7.62 -47.25
N GLY A 339 -8.78 6.68 -46.53
CA GLY A 339 -9.93 5.92 -47.03
C GLY A 339 -9.53 4.98 -48.17
N ALA A 340 -10.44 4.78 -49.13
CA ALA A 340 -10.25 3.80 -50.19
C ALA A 340 -8.94 4.00 -50.97
N GLY A 341 -8.18 2.93 -51.06
CA GLY A 341 -6.88 2.92 -51.67
C GLY A 341 -5.94 1.97 -50.95
N VAL A 342 -4.85 1.66 -51.62
CA VAL A 342 -3.85 0.72 -51.11
C VAL A 342 -2.46 1.31 -51.30
N ILE A 343 -1.54 0.97 -50.40
CA ILE A 343 -0.19 1.52 -50.36
C ILE A 343 0.85 0.42 -50.19
N TRP A 344 2.05 0.64 -50.69
CA TRP A 344 3.23 -0.12 -50.30
C TRP A 344 3.75 0.40 -48.94
N PRO A 345 4.20 -0.46 -48.00
CA PRO A 345 4.42 -1.90 -48.15
C PRO A 345 3.21 -2.79 -47.87
N SER A 346 2.08 -2.22 -47.40
CA SER A 346 0.95 -3.03 -46.98
C SER A 346 0.41 -3.94 -48.07
N VAL A 347 0.43 -3.56 -49.36
CA VAL A 347 -0.02 -4.40 -50.50
C VAL A 347 0.78 -5.67 -50.76
N SER A 348 1.95 -5.84 -50.16
CA SER A 348 2.74 -7.07 -50.30
C SER A 348 1.98 -8.29 -49.79
N THR A 349 2.11 -9.43 -50.47
CA THR A 349 1.54 -10.72 -50.01
C THR A 349 2.29 -11.34 -48.84
N HIS A 350 3.44 -10.78 -48.47
CA HIS A 350 4.27 -11.24 -47.36
C HIS A 350 4.15 -10.33 -46.12
N VAL A 351 3.44 -9.21 -46.25
CA VAL A 351 3.25 -8.21 -45.21
C VAL A 351 1.81 -8.27 -44.70
N MET A 352 1.65 -8.29 -43.39
CA MET A 352 0.33 -8.21 -42.76
C MET A 352 -0.13 -6.75 -42.81
N ALA A 353 -1.19 -6.50 -43.58
CA ALA A 353 -1.82 -5.19 -43.67
C ALA A 353 -2.71 -4.93 -42.46
N VAL A 354 -2.36 -3.90 -41.69
CA VAL A 354 -3.04 -3.53 -40.46
C VAL A 354 -3.87 -2.25 -40.65
N GLY A 355 -5.18 -2.41 -40.68
CA GLY A 355 -6.17 -1.34 -40.79
C GLY A 355 -6.64 -0.81 -39.44
N GLY A 356 -7.67 0.02 -39.49
CA GLY A 356 -8.11 0.87 -38.39
C GLY A 356 -9.58 0.77 -38.02
N THR A 357 -9.85 0.81 -36.72
CA THR A 357 -11.21 0.88 -36.13
C THR A 357 -11.37 2.08 -35.20
N SER A 358 -12.61 2.35 -34.82
CA SER A 358 -12.98 3.26 -33.72
C SER A 358 -13.43 2.46 -32.52
N LEU A 359 -12.71 2.55 -31.41
CA LEU A 359 -12.97 1.78 -30.19
C LEU A 359 -13.93 2.48 -29.24
N THR A 360 -14.93 1.74 -28.78
CA THR A 360 -15.72 2.08 -27.59
C THR A 360 -15.52 1.02 -26.51
N TYR A 361 -14.95 1.42 -25.38
CA TYR A 361 -14.78 0.60 -24.19
C TYR A 361 -14.92 1.44 -22.92
N SER A 362 -15.72 0.98 -21.96
CA SER A 362 -16.06 1.77 -20.77
C SER A 362 -15.16 1.50 -19.55
N GLY A 363 -14.21 0.57 -19.68
CA GLY A 363 -13.49 -0.04 -18.55
C GLY A 363 -14.14 -1.33 -18.03
N SER A 364 -15.35 -1.66 -18.47
CA SER A 364 -16.00 -2.92 -18.09
C SER A 364 -16.89 -3.46 -19.20
N GLY A 365 -17.20 -4.76 -19.13
CA GLY A 365 -18.00 -5.44 -20.14
C GLY A 365 -17.26 -5.65 -21.46
N THR A 366 -18.01 -5.85 -22.53
CA THR A 366 -17.46 -6.10 -23.87
C THR A 366 -17.15 -4.79 -24.56
N ARG A 367 -16.00 -4.69 -25.24
CA ARG A 367 -15.72 -3.60 -26.18
C ARG A 367 -16.60 -3.70 -27.42
N SER A 368 -16.82 -2.56 -28.10
CA SER A 368 -17.42 -2.52 -29.43
C SER A 368 -16.58 -1.67 -30.35
N GLU A 369 -16.56 -2.02 -31.64
CA GLU A 369 -15.80 -1.30 -32.66
C GLU A 369 -16.61 -1.10 -33.93
N THR A 370 -16.34 0.03 -34.58
CA THR A 370 -16.77 0.33 -35.95
C THR A 370 -15.56 0.58 -36.83
N GLY A 371 -15.68 0.37 -38.14
CA GLY A 371 -14.63 0.75 -39.09
C GLY A 371 -14.32 2.24 -39.00
N TRP A 372 -13.03 2.58 -38.93
CA TRP A 372 -12.61 3.98 -38.91
C TRP A 372 -12.73 4.58 -40.31
N ALA A 373 -13.40 5.72 -40.44
CA ALA A 373 -13.71 6.30 -41.75
C ALA A 373 -12.48 6.70 -42.59
N ASP A 374 -11.32 6.94 -41.98
CA ASP A 374 -10.12 7.26 -42.75
C ASP A 374 -9.23 6.04 -43.00
N THR A 375 -9.57 4.84 -42.48
CA THR A 375 -8.71 3.66 -42.64
C THR A 375 -8.49 3.31 -44.12
N GLY A 376 -7.25 2.99 -44.48
CA GLY A 376 -6.89 2.49 -45.79
C GLY A 376 -7.42 1.08 -46.01
N GLY A 377 -7.89 0.81 -47.23
CA GLY A 377 -8.49 -0.45 -47.62
C GLY A 377 -8.84 -0.48 -49.10
N GLY A 378 -8.77 -1.65 -49.72
CA GLY A 378 -9.10 -1.82 -51.13
C GLY A 378 -8.46 -3.05 -51.78
N THR A 379 -8.41 -3.04 -53.11
CA THR A 379 -7.80 -4.10 -53.92
C THR A 379 -6.60 -3.54 -54.68
N SER A 380 -5.49 -4.26 -54.67
CA SER A 380 -4.31 -3.92 -55.47
C SER A 380 -4.60 -3.94 -56.97
N ALA A 381 -3.98 -3.04 -57.72
CA ALA A 381 -3.97 -3.02 -59.18
C ALA A 381 -2.84 -3.87 -59.78
N TYR A 382 -1.86 -4.30 -58.98
CA TYR A 382 -0.62 -4.92 -59.47
C TYR A 382 -0.31 -6.28 -58.83
N THR A 383 -0.66 -6.46 -57.56
CA THR A 383 -0.28 -7.63 -56.77
C THR A 383 -1.35 -8.70 -56.88
N ALA A 384 -1.01 -9.85 -57.46
CA ALA A 384 -1.92 -10.98 -57.59
C ALA A 384 -2.43 -11.44 -56.22
N VAL A 385 -3.66 -11.97 -56.18
CA VAL A 385 -4.24 -12.51 -54.94
C VAL A 385 -3.34 -13.63 -54.37
N PRO A 386 -2.99 -13.59 -53.08
CA PRO A 386 -2.25 -14.68 -52.46
C PRO A 386 -3.16 -15.88 -52.20
N SER A 387 -2.58 -17.09 -52.14
CA SER A 387 -3.34 -18.33 -51.95
C SER A 387 -4.15 -18.39 -50.64
N TYR A 388 -3.71 -17.68 -49.60
CA TYR A 388 -4.43 -17.58 -48.34
C TYR A 388 -5.69 -16.68 -48.42
N GLN A 389 -5.77 -15.74 -49.36
CA GLN A 389 -6.97 -14.94 -49.62
C GLN A 389 -7.87 -15.64 -50.67
N ASN A 390 -8.48 -16.75 -50.28
CA ASN A 390 -9.33 -17.55 -51.16
C ASN A 390 -10.82 -17.49 -50.79
N SER A 391 -11.68 -18.01 -51.68
CA SER A 391 -13.15 -17.93 -51.54
C SER A 391 -13.73 -18.75 -50.38
N SER A 392 -12.92 -19.55 -49.67
CA SER A 392 -13.37 -20.27 -48.47
C SER A 392 -13.47 -19.33 -47.26
N VAL A 393 -12.74 -18.20 -47.29
CA VAL A 393 -12.76 -17.19 -46.24
C VAL A 393 -14.11 -16.48 -46.27
N PRO A 394 -14.92 -16.55 -45.19
CA PRO A 394 -16.22 -15.88 -45.14
C PRO A 394 -16.08 -14.39 -45.48
N GLY A 395 -16.95 -13.85 -46.33
CA GLY A 395 -16.94 -12.44 -46.73
C GLY A 395 -16.01 -12.07 -47.89
N MET A 396 -15.00 -12.87 -48.20
CA MET A 396 -13.96 -12.53 -49.19
C MET A 396 -14.42 -12.63 -50.66
N GLY A 397 -15.14 -13.70 -51.01
CA GLY A 397 -15.53 -13.97 -52.40
C GLY A 397 -14.35 -14.34 -53.31
N ALA A 398 -14.54 -14.24 -54.62
CA ALA A 398 -13.50 -14.53 -55.61
C ALA A 398 -12.73 -13.24 -55.96
N GLN A 399 -11.48 -13.14 -55.51
CA GLN A 399 -10.59 -12.01 -55.76
C GLN A 399 -9.54 -12.36 -56.81
N THR A 400 -9.15 -11.38 -57.64
CA THR A 400 -8.07 -11.54 -58.63
C THR A 400 -6.75 -10.97 -58.13
N TYR A 401 -6.83 -9.93 -57.29
CA TYR A 401 -5.69 -9.20 -56.75
C TYR A 401 -5.79 -9.12 -55.24
N ARG A 402 -4.64 -8.88 -54.61
CA ARG A 402 -4.47 -8.79 -53.16
C ARG A 402 -5.40 -7.73 -52.57
N THR A 403 -6.21 -8.12 -51.59
CA THR A 403 -7.11 -7.20 -50.87
C THR A 403 -6.51 -6.77 -49.53
N VAL A 404 -6.86 -5.56 -49.11
CA VAL A 404 -6.32 -4.80 -47.98
C VAL A 404 -7.53 -4.26 -47.22
N ALA A 405 -7.60 -4.26 -45.89
CA ALA A 405 -6.64 -4.78 -44.90
C ALA A 405 -6.64 -6.32 -44.76
N ASP A 406 -5.67 -6.88 -44.03
CA ASP A 406 -5.73 -8.27 -43.55
C ASP A 406 -6.43 -8.34 -42.17
N VAL A 407 -6.10 -7.42 -41.27
CA VAL A 407 -6.60 -7.30 -39.89
C VAL A 407 -6.67 -5.83 -39.51
N SER A 408 -7.32 -5.50 -38.39
CA SER A 408 -7.38 -4.13 -37.87
C SER A 408 -7.10 -4.03 -36.37
N PHE A 409 -6.89 -2.80 -35.91
CA PHE A 409 -6.85 -2.41 -34.49
C PHE A 409 -7.36 -0.97 -34.34
N ASN A 410 -7.59 -0.50 -33.11
CA ASN A 410 -8.04 0.88 -32.87
C ASN A 410 -7.04 1.90 -33.44
N ALA A 411 -7.56 2.79 -34.29
CA ALA A 411 -6.79 3.77 -35.05
C ALA A 411 -7.45 5.15 -35.07
N ASN A 412 -8.72 5.30 -34.69
CA ASN A 412 -9.37 6.62 -34.76
C ASN A 412 -8.81 7.56 -33.67
N PRO A 413 -8.25 8.74 -34.01
CA PRO A 413 -7.70 9.68 -33.03
C PRO A 413 -8.74 10.21 -32.02
N ASN A 414 -10.03 10.24 -32.40
CA ASN A 414 -11.13 10.64 -31.51
C ASN A 414 -11.48 9.57 -30.47
N THR A 415 -11.05 8.33 -30.69
CA THR A 415 -11.04 7.23 -29.72
C THR A 415 -9.61 6.74 -29.53
N GLY A 416 -8.67 7.69 -29.50
CA GLY A 416 -7.25 7.46 -29.63
C GLY A 416 -6.59 6.90 -28.38
N GLN A 417 -5.28 6.82 -28.42
CA GLN A 417 -4.47 6.26 -27.35
C GLN A 417 -3.41 7.27 -26.93
N TYR A 418 -3.02 7.27 -25.65
CA TYR A 418 -2.05 8.24 -25.16
C TYR A 418 -0.71 8.15 -25.90
N LEU A 419 -0.10 9.31 -26.11
CA LEU A 419 1.24 9.46 -26.66
C LEU A 419 2.00 10.52 -25.86
N ALA A 420 3.20 10.18 -25.38
CA ALA A 420 4.12 11.14 -24.77
C ALA A 420 5.03 11.72 -25.86
N VAL A 421 5.17 13.05 -25.91
CA VAL A 421 6.06 13.73 -26.88
C VAL A 421 6.80 14.88 -26.18
N ILE A 422 8.07 15.07 -26.51
CA ILE A 422 8.93 16.14 -26.02
C ILE A 422 9.40 16.98 -27.22
N SER A 423 9.04 18.27 -27.22
CA SER A 423 9.54 19.20 -28.25
C SER A 423 11.09 19.26 -28.24
N PRO A 424 11.75 19.41 -29.40
CA PRO A 424 13.20 19.58 -29.47
C PRO A 424 13.72 20.68 -28.55
N GLY A 425 14.76 20.39 -27.78
CA GLY A 425 15.36 21.32 -26.82
C GLY A 425 14.55 21.54 -25.53
N SER A 426 13.42 20.85 -25.35
CA SER A 426 12.64 20.83 -24.11
C SER A 426 12.96 19.58 -23.29
N SER A 427 12.67 19.62 -22.00
CA SER A 427 12.58 18.43 -21.13
C SER A 427 11.15 18.15 -20.66
N THR A 428 10.19 18.95 -21.11
CA THR A 428 8.79 18.87 -20.69
C THR A 428 8.02 17.93 -21.60
N VAL A 429 7.45 16.88 -21.00
CA VAL A 429 6.57 15.93 -21.68
C VAL A 429 5.21 16.57 -21.92
N SER A 430 4.73 16.49 -23.16
CA SER A 430 3.37 16.80 -23.56
C SER A 430 2.62 15.52 -23.91
N TRP A 431 1.33 15.49 -23.64
CA TRP A 431 0.49 14.33 -23.86
C TRP A 431 -0.48 14.58 -24.99
N LEU A 432 -0.57 13.64 -25.93
CA LEU A 432 -1.44 13.70 -27.09
C LEU A 432 -2.36 12.46 -27.14
N SER A 433 -3.46 12.58 -27.88
CA SER A 433 -4.32 11.43 -28.24
C SER A 433 -4.00 11.05 -29.67
N ALA A 434 -3.30 9.94 -29.87
CA ALA A 434 -2.85 9.48 -31.17
C ALA A 434 -3.80 8.43 -31.77
N GLY A 435 -3.72 8.30 -33.09
CA GLY A 435 -4.46 7.38 -33.96
C GLY A 435 -3.67 7.17 -35.25
N GLY A 436 -4.37 6.80 -36.33
CA GLY A 436 -3.77 6.31 -37.55
C GLY A 436 -3.63 4.80 -37.56
N THR A 437 -3.60 4.21 -38.75
CA THR A 437 -3.23 2.80 -38.92
C THR A 437 -1.79 2.53 -38.45
N SER A 438 -0.98 3.58 -38.32
CA SER A 438 0.31 3.52 -37.64
C SER A 438 0.23 3.25 -36.14
N LEU A 439 -0.85 3.61 -35.45
CA LEU A 439 -1.05 3.18 -34.07
C LEU A 439 -1.37 1.67 -33.98
N ALA A 440 -2.06 1.14 -34.99
CA ALA A 440 -2.52 -0.24 -35.03
C ALA A 440 -1.37 -1.23 -35.37
N THR A 441 -0.48 -0.83 -36.29
CA THR A 441 0.61 -1.65 -36.83
C THR A 441 1.60 -2.17 -35.78
N PRO A 442 2.22 -1.35 -34.91
CA PRO A 442 3.16 -1.81 -33.89
C PRO A 442 2.49 -2.67 -32.82
N GLN A 443 1.18 -2.52 -32.61
CA GLN A 443 0.42 -3.37 -31.68
C GLN A 443 0.23 -4.78 -32.25
N TRP A 444 0.00 -4.93 -33.56
CA TRP A 444 -0.01 -6.24 -34.22
C TRP A 444 1.39 -6.88 -34.24
N ALA A 445 2.44 -6.09 -34.48
CA ALA A 445 3.82 -6.56 -34.34
C ALA A 445 4.10 -7.07 -32.92
N GLY A 446 3.63 -6.34 -31.90
CA GLY A 446 3.68 -6.76 -30.50
C GLY A 446 2.91 -8.05 -30.23
N LEU A 447 1.69 -8.19 -30.74
CA LEU A 447 0.89 -9.41 -30.54
C LEU A 447 1.62 -10.66 -31.08
N VAL A 448 2.17 -10.59 -32.29
CA VAL A 448 2.93 -11.72 -32.87
C VAL A 448 4.25 -11.95 -32.14
N THR A 449 4.85 -10.91 -31.58
CA THR A 449 6.04 -11.01 -30.72
C THR A 449 5.74 -11.78 -29.43
N ILE A 450 4.60 -11.52 -28.77
CA ILE A 450 4.14 -12.33 -27.64
C ILE A 450 3.95 -13.78 -28.07
N ALA A 451 3.24 -14.03 -29.17
CA ALA A 451 3.02 -15.39 -29.66
C ALA A 451 4.35 -16.13 -29.90
N ASN A 452 5.35 -15.47 -30.49
CA ASN A 452 6.68 -16.06 -30.71
C ASN A 452 7.43 -16.35 -29.39
N ALA A 453 7.29 -15.49 -28.38
CA ALA A 453 7.86 -15.74 -27.07
C ALA A 453 7.24 -16.98 -26.40
N GLU A 454 5.91 -17.11 -26.47
CA GLU A 454 5.18 -18.28 -25.96
C GLU A 454 5.54 -19.56 -26.73
N ARG A 455 5.72 -19.47 -28.06
CA ARG A 455 6.21 -20.58 -28.90
C ARG A 455 7.60 -21.05 -28.47
N ALA A 456 8.50 -20.10 -28.21
CA ALA A 456 9.86 -20.41 -27.79
C ALA A 456 9.89 -21.18 -26.45
N LEU A 457 8.96 -20.90 -25.53
CA LEU A 457 8.83 -21.67 -24.28
C LEU A 457 8.49 -23.14 -24.50
N VAL A 458 7.68 -23.43 -25.52
CA VAL A 458 7.30 -24.81 -25.90
C VAL A 458 8.15 -25.35 -27.05
N SER A 459 9.34 -24.78 -27.27
CA SER A 459 10.32 -25.20 -28.29
C SER A 459 9.77 -25.24 -29.72
N LYS A 460 8.81 -24.34 -30.04
CA LYS A 460 8.32 -24.13 -31.39
C LYS A 460 9.10 -23.01 -32.09
N THR A 461 9.23 -23.13 -33.41
CA THR A 461 9.83 -22.08 -34.25
C THR A 461 8.97 -20.83 -34.24
N ALA A 462 9.57 -19.66 -34.50
CA ALA A 462 8.83 -18.43 -34.73
C ALA A 462 7.82 -18.60 -35.89
N LEU A 463 6.75 -17.81 -35.88
CA LEU A 463 5.65 -17.88 -36.84
C LEU A 463 6.09 -17.54 -38.27
N GLY A 464 7.00 -16.57 -38.44
CA GLY A 464 7.28 -16.02 -39.77
C GLY A 464 6.04 -15.33 -40.34
N ALA A 465 5.72 -15.58 -41.62
CA ALA A 465 4.50 -15.10 -42.25
C ALA A 465 3.26 -15.77 -41.63
N SER A 466 2.52 -15.05 -40.78
CA SER A 466 1.37 -15.57 -40.03
C SER A 466 0.03 -15.51 -40.79
N GLN A 467 -0.02 -14.87 -41.97
CA GLN A 467 -1.23 -14.70 -42.78
C GLN A 467 -1.89 -16.04 -43.10
N THR A 468 -1.11 -17.04 -43.53
CA THR A 468 -1.63 -18.39 -43.84
C THR A 468 -2.33 -19.01 -42.62
N ILE A 469 -1.80 -18.83 -41.41
CA ILE A 469 -2.44 -19.34 -40.18
C ILE A 469 -3.74 -18.59 -39.92
N LEU A 470 -3.73 -17.25 -40.03
CA LEU A 470 -4.93 -16.44 -39.82
C LEU A 470 -6.05 -16.82 -40.78
N TYR A 471 -5.77 -16.91 -42.07
CA TYR A 471 -6.80 -17.20 -43.07
C TYR A 471 -7.19 -18.68 -43.09
N ASP A 472 -6.23 -19.60 -43.16
CA ASP A 472 -6.54 -21.01 -43.41
C ASP A 472 -6.96 -21.77 -42.15
N GLN A 473 -6.38 -21.45 -40.98
CA GLN A 473 -6.61 -22.20 -39.75
C GLN A 473 -7.60 -21.51 -38.79
N ILE A 474 -7.74 -20.18 -38.88
CA ILE A 474 -8.64 -19.42 -38.01
C ILE A 474 -9.89 -18.99 -38.77
N SER A 475 -9.76 -18.19 -39.82
CA SER A 475 -10.91 -17.56 -40.50
C SER A 475 -11.80 -18.55 -41.24
N ASN A 476 -11.23 -19.63 -41.79
CA ASN A 476 -12.00 -20.71 -42.40
C ASN A 476 -12.73 -21.62 -41.39
N VAL A 477 -12.47 -21.47 -40.09
CA VAL A 477 -13.08 -22.28 -39.03
C VAL A 477 -13.97 -21.37 -38.16
N PRO A 478 -15.31 -21.40 -38.33
CA PRO A 478 -16.21 -20.41 -37.72
C PRO A 478 -16.04 -20.24 -36.21
N ALA A 479 -15.83 -21.34 -35.46
CA ALA A 479 -15.62 -21.29 -34.02
C ALA A 479 -14.27 -20.63 -33.65
N SER A 480 -13.21 -20.92 -34.40
CA SER A 480 -11.90 -20.29 -34.23
C SER A 480 -11.99 -18.80 -34.53
N TYR A 481 -12.59 -18.43 -35.67
CA TYR A 481 -12.78 -17.03 -36.07
C TYR A 481 -13.54 -16.23 -35.00
N ALA A 482 -14.72 -16.70 -34.58
CA ALA A 482 -15.54 -16.03 -33.56
C ALA A 482 -14.84 -15.91 -32.19
N SER A 483 -13.90 -16.81 -31.89
CA SER A 483 -13.13 -16.74 -30.64
C SER A 483 -11.92 -15.79 -30.74
N ALA A 484 -11.26 -15.75 -31.90
CA ALA A 484 -9.98 -15.09 -32.10
C ALA A 484 -10.11 -13.64 -32.60
N PHE A 485 -11.24 -13.30 -33.22
CA PHE A 485 -11.50 -11.98 -33.76
C PHE A 485 -12.84 -11.42 -33.27
N LEU A 486 -12.88 -10.11 -33.08
CA LEU A 486 -14.12 -9.34 -33.11
C LEU A 486 -14.36 -8.93 -34.55
N ASP A 487 -15.42 -9.47 -35.14
CA ASP A 487 -15.88 -9.17 -36.50
C ASP A 487 -16.53 -7.78 -36.53
N VAL A 488 -15.92 -6.83 -37.24
CA VAL A 488 -16.42 -5.45 -37.31
C VAL A 488 -17.41 -5.37 -38.45
N THR A 489 -18.69 -5.15 -38.12
CA THR A 489 -19.80 -5.26 -39.08
C THR A 489 -20.47 -3.93 -39.41
N GLN A 490 -19.93 -2.82 -38.88
CA GLN A 490 -20.47 -1.47 -39.04
C GLN A 490 -19.36 -0.45 -39.26
N GLY A 491 -19.67 0.58 -40.04
CA GLY A 491 -18.71 1.62 -40.45
C GLY A 491 -18.45 1.61 -41.95
N SER A 492 -17.97 2.74 -42.45
CA SER A 492 -17.59 2.92 -43.85
C SER A 492 -16.57 4.05 -43.94
N ASP A 493 -15.67 3.97 -44.92
CA ASP A 493 -14.84 5.12 -45.30
C ASP A 493 -15.59 6.15 -46.17
N GLY A 494 -16.84 5.86 -46.56
CA GLY A 494 -17.73 6.73 -47.32
C GLY A 494 -17.29 6.99 -48.77
N SER A 495 -16.17 6.42 -49.21
CA SER A 495 -15.54 6.72 -50.49
C SER A 495 -15.82 5.66 -51.57
N CYS A 496 -16.24 4.45 -51.17
CA CYS A 496 -16.63 3.41 -52.12
C CYS A 496 -17.73 2.47 -51.59
N ALA A 497 -18.52 1.87 -52.49
CA ALA A 497 -19.61 0.95 -52.12
C ALA A 497 -19.12 -0.37 -51.51
N ALA A 498 -17.90 -0.80 -51.82
CA ALA A 498 -17.24 -1.97 -51.24
C ALA A 498 -16.50 -1.66 -49.93
N CYS A 499 -16.40 -0.37 -49.55
CA CYS A 499 -15.64 0.14 -48.42
C CYS A 499 -16.55 0.30 -47.19
N ILE A 500 -17.32 -0.74 -46.92
CA ILE A 500 -18.29 -0.83 -45.83
C ILE A 500 -17.98 -2.11 -45.06
N ALA A 501 -17.93 -2.00 -43.74
CA ALA A 501 -17.77 -3.15 -42.86
C ALA A 501 -18.96 -4.11 -42.99
N LYS A 502 -18.71 -5.42 -42.94
CA LYS A 502 -19.76 -6.46 -43.08
C LYS A 502 -19.37 -7.71 -42.31
N VAL A 503 -20.24 -8.73 -42.31
CA VAL A 503 -19.96 -10.01 -41.65
C VAL A 503 -18.84 -10.76 -42.40
N GLY A 504 -17.84 -11.22 -41.64
CA GLY A 504 -16.64 -11.86 -42.14
C GLY A 504 -15.66 -10.86 -42.73
N TYR A 505 -14.79 -11.33 -43.63
CA TYR A 505 -13.79 -10.49 -44.26
C TYR A 505 -14.41 -9.33 -45.04
N ASP A 506 -13.88 -8.13 -44.82
CA ASP A 506 -14.13 -6.95 -45.64
C ASP A 506 -12.87 -6.10 -45.87
N GLN A 507 -12.93 -5.19 -46.83
CA GLN A 507 -11.77 -4.37 -47.20
C GLN A 507 -11.51 -3.24 -46.20
N LEU A 508 -12.50 -2.88 -45.38
CA LEU A 508 -12.37 -1.78 -44.44
C LEU A 508 -11.58 -2.21 -43.20
N THR A 509 -11.84 -3.43 -42.71
CA THR A 509 -11.30 -3.93 -41.44
C THR A 509 -10.65 -5.32 -41.52
N GLY A 510 -10.58 -5.90 -42.71
CA GLY A 510 -9.98 -7.21 -42.92
C GLY A 510 -10.78 -8.31 -42.21
N LEU A 511 -10.08 -9.14 -41.45
CA LEU A 511 -10.66 -10.15 -40.55
C LEU A 511 -11.20 -9.58 -39.23
N GLY A 512 -11.21 -8.25 -39.07
CA GLY A 512 -11.58 -7.57 -37.83
C GLY A 512 -10.39 -7.41 -36.87
N THR A 513 -10.69 -7.29 -35.58
CA THR A 513 -9.69 -6.95 -34.55
C THR A 513 -9.45 -8.10 -33.58
N PRO A 514 -8.26 -8.22 -32.98
CA PRO A 514 -7.89 -9.44 -32.27
C PRO A 514 -8.57 -9.52 -30.89
N ASN A 515 -9.10 -10.69 -30.56
CA ASN A 515 -9.30 -11.10 -29.17
C ASN A 515 -8.00 -11.78 -28.71
N ALA A 516 -7.08 -10.99 -28.17
CA ALA A 516 -5.68 -11.35 -27.97
C ALA A 516 -5.51 -12.63 -27.15
N THR A 517 -6.27 -12.86 -26.07
CA THR A 517 -6.21 -14.12 -25.30
C THR A 517 -6.39 -15.35 -26.20
N SER A 518 -7.48 -15.41 -26.96
CA SER A 518 -7.80 -16.55 -27.82
C SER A 518 -6.83 -16.66 -28.99
N LEU A 519 -6.52 -15.53 -29.62
CA LEU A 519 -5.63 -15.49 -30.77
C LEU A 519 -4.21 -15.93 -30.38
N LEU A 520 -3.67 -15.45 -29.26
CA LEU A 520 -2.36 -15.85 -28.74
C LEU A 520 -2.32 -17.35 -28.46
N ASN A 521 -3.34 -17.92 -27.81
CA ASN A 521 -3.43 -19.37 -27.58
C ASN A 521 -3.35 -20.18 -28.89
N ILE A 522 -4.04 -19.73 -29.95
CA ILE A 522 -4.02 -20.41 -31.25
C ILE A 522 -2.65 -20.24 -31.92
N LEU A 523 -2.13 -19.01 -31.99
CA LEU A 523 -0.86 -18.69 -32.66
C LEU A 523 0.36 -19.31 -31.96
N SER A 524 0.36 -19.33 -30.63
CA SER A 524 1.42 -20.01 -29.88
C SER A 524 1.37 -21.52 -30.05
N GLY A 525 0.21 -22.03 -30.52
CA GLY A 525 -0.08 -23.45 -30.60
C GLY A 525 -0.03 -24.12 -29.23
N THR A 526 -0.17 -23.34 -28.15
CA THR A 526 -0.50 -23.87 -26.84
C THR A 526 -2.00 -24.08 -26.85
N SER A 527 -2.44 -25.34 -27.00
CA SER A 527 -3.76 -25.71 -26.49
C SER A 527 -3.68 -25.51 -24.98
N THR A 528 -4.05 -24.31 -24.51
CA THR A 528 -4.38 -24.14 -23.11
C THR A 528 -5.57 -25.05 -22.87
N ALA A 529 -5.37 -26.05 -22.01
CA ALA A 529 -6.46 -26.88 -21.54
C ALA A 529 -7.58 -25.93 -21.11
N ILE A 530 -8.76 -26.11 -21.70
CA ILE A 530 -9.94 -25.31 -21.37
C ILE A 530 -10.04 -25.29 -19.84
N ALA A 531 -10.05 -24.10 -19.23
CA ALA A 531 -9.92 -24.01 -17.78
C ALA A 531 -11.19 -24.56 -17.13
N ALA A 532 -11.04 -25.56 -16.25
CA ALA A 532 -12.17 -26.04 -15.45
C ALA A 532 -12.68 -24.92 -14.53
N PRO A 533 -14.00 -24.91 -14.18
CA PRO A 533 -14.55 -23.96 -13.22
C PRO A 533 -13.73 -23.93 -11.93
N VAL A 534 -13.43 -22.74 -11.40
CA VAL A 534 -12.74 -22.61 -10.11
C VAL A 534 -13.77 -22.35 -9.03
N VAL A 535 -13.85 -23.24 -8.04
CA VAL A 535 -14.70 -23.09 -6.86
C VAL A 535 -13.84 -22.61 -5.70
N THR A 536 -14.08 -21.41 -5.20
CA THR A 536 -13.29 -20.81 -4.11
C THR A 536 -13.65 -21.46 -2.78
N PRO A 537 -12.71 -22.14 -2.08
CA PRO A 537 -12.96 -22.70 -0.74
C PRO A 537 -13.37 -21.63 0.27
N ALA A 538 -14.21 -21.99 1.25
CA ALA A 538 -14.60 -21.09 2.33
C ALA A 538 -14.88 -21.83 3.65
N SER A 539 -14.83 -21.09 4.75
CA SER A 539 -15.24 -21.57 6.07
C SER A 539 -16.56 -20.91 6.45
N ILE A 540 -17.57 -21.72 6.74
CA ILE A 540 -18.92 -21.27 7.11
C ILE A 540 -19.18 -21.65 8.56
N SER A 541 -19.70 -20.72 9.35
CA SER A 541 -20.05 -20.94 10.75
C SER A 541 -21.56 -20.84 10.96
N GLY A 542 -22.11 -21.69 11.81
CA GLY A 542 -23.52 -21.67 12.20
C GLY A 542 -23.75 -22.20 13.61
N THR A 543 -25.00 -22.13 14.06
CA THR A 543 -25.44 -22.63 15.37
C THR A 543 -26.44 -23.76 15.17
N VAL A 544 -26.36 -24.79 15.99
CA VAL A 544 -27.26 -25.95 15.91
C VAL A 544 -28.74 -25.52 15.93
N GLY A 545 -29.55 -26.16 15.09
CA GLY A 545 -31.00 -25.91 15.01
C GLY A 545 -31.44 -24.58 14.40
N THR A 546 -30.51 -23.69 14.04
CA THR A 546 -30.82 -22.42 13.34
C THR A 546 -30.55 -22.60 11.85
N ALA A 547 -31.54 -22.31 11.00
CA ALA A 547 -31.40 -22.47 9.55
C ALA A 547 -30.17 -21.74 9.00
N LEU A 548 -29.34 -22.45 8.23
CA LEU A 548 -28.12 -21.94 7.61
C LEU A 548 -28.33 -21.77 6.10
N SER A 549 -27.87 -20.65 5.55
CA SER A 549 -27.90 -20.39 4.10
C SER A 549 -26.66 -19.58 3.68
N PHE A 550 -26.03 -19.96 2.57
CA PHE A 550 -24.91 -19.23 1.96
C PHE A 550 -24.82 -19.51 0.46
N THR A 551 -24.12 -18.66 -0.29
CA THR A 551 -23.90 -18.84 -1.74
C THR A 551 -22.47 -19.25 -2.02
N VAL A 552 -22.26 -20.20 -2.93
CA VAL A 552 -20.92 -20.63 -3.35
C VAL A 552 -20.31 -19.64 -4.34
N SER A 553 -19.00 -19.42 -4.24
CA SER A 553 -18.25 -18.51 -5.12
C SER A 553 -17.54 -19.32 -6.21
N VAL A 554 -17.98 -19.15 -7.46
CA VAL A 554 -17.41 -19.85 -8.61
C VAL A 554 -17.03 -18.86 -9.70
N THR A 555 -15.85 -19.07 -10.30
CA THR A 555 -15.41 -18.37 -11.50
C THR A 555 -15.34 -19.37 -12.64
N ALA A 556 -16.15 -19.14 -13.67
CA ALA A 556 -16.20 -19.97 -14.87
C ALA A 556 -16.48 -19.10 -16.10
N PRO A 557 -15.97 -19.47 -17.28
CA PRO A 557 -16.26 -18.76 -18.54
C PRO A 557 -17.70 -18.99 -19.02
N ASP A 558 -18.31 -20.13 -18.67
CA ASP A 558 -19.65 -20.52 -19.07
C ASP A 558 -20.55 -20.84 -17.85
N ALA A 559 -21.84 -21.05 -18.11
CA ALA A 559 -22.80 -21.48 -17.10
C ALA A 559 -22.41 -22.84 -16.50
N VAL A 560 -22.61 -23.01 -15.19
CA VAL A 560 -22.23 -24.22 -14.46
C VAL A 560 -23.42 -24.92 -13.83
N THR A 561 -23.26 -26.22 -13.56
CA THR A 561 -24.16 -27.03 -12.73
C THR A 561 -23.45 -27.41 -11.44
N TYR A 562 -24.18 -27.38 -10.32
CA TYR A 562 -23.63 -27.60 -8.98
C TYR A 562 -23.96 -28.98 -8.43
N SER A 563 -23.04 -29.52 -7.63
CA SER A 563 -23.30 -30.71 -6.81
C SER A 563 -22.53 -30.62 -5.49
N LEU A 564 -23.05 -31.29 -4.46
CA LEU A 564 -22.40 -31.43 -3.16
C LEU A 564 -21.96 -32.88 -2.95
N SER A 565 -20.78 -33.07 -2.37
CA SER A 565 -20.30 -34.34 -1.84
C SER A 565 -19.83 -34.15 -0.39
N GLY A 566 -20.09 -35.14 0.47
CA GLY A 566 -19.83 -35.02 1.91
C GLY A 566 -20.79 -34.10 2.66
N ALA A 567 -21.89 -33.66 2.03
CA ALA A 567 -22.92 -32.86 2.69
C ALA A 567 -23.70 -33.68 3.72
N PRO A 568 -24.00 -33.12 4.91
CA PRO A 568 -24.83 -33.77 5.91
C PRO A 568 -26.30 -33.86 5.48
N SER A 569 -27.05 -34.75 6.14
CA SER A 569 -28.48 -34.93 5.85
C SER A 569 -29.27 -33.62 5.98
N GLY A 570 -30.08 -33.33 4.97
CA GLY A 570 -30.91 -32.13 4.90
C GLY A 570 -30.20 -30.87 4.37
N MET A 571 -28.93 -30.96 3.99
CA MET A 571 -28.22 -29.89 3.27
C MET A 571 -28.39 -30.06 1.75
N ALA A 572 -28.73 -28.99 1.05
CA ALA A 572 -28.95 -29.00 -0.41
C ALA A 572 -28.35 -27.75 -1.08
N ILE A 573 -28.08 -27.83 -2.40
CA ILE A 573 -27.62 -26.72 -3.24
C ILE A 573 -28.61 -26.46 -4.39
N SER A 574 -28.89 -25.20 -4.69
CA SER A 574 -29.75 -24.80 -5.81
C SER A 574 -28.98 -24.63 -7.12
N SER A 575 -29.71 -24.44 -8.23
CA SER A 575 -29.13 -24.17 -9.55
C SER A 575 -28.35 -22.85 -9.64
N VAL A 576 -28.61 -21.90 -8.74
CA VAL A 576 -27.89 -20.62 -8.64
C VAL A 576 -26.76 -20.65 -7.60
N GLY A 577 -26.44 -21.83 -7.06
CA GLY A 577 -25.33 -22.00 -6.10
C GLY A 577 -25.67 -21.62 -4.65
N ALA A 578 -26.95 -21.48 -4.30
CA ALA A 578 -27.36 -21.24 -2.92
C ALA A 578 -27.44 -22.57 -2.16
N VAL A 579 -26.64 -22.72 -1.11
CA VAL A 579 -26.66 -23.86 -0.18
C VAL A 579 -27.57 -23.54 0.99
N THR A 580 -28.50 -24.45 1.31
CA THR A 580 -29.42 -24.32 2.43
C THR A 580 -29.39 -25.55 3.33
N TRP A 581 -29.54 -25.34 4.63
CA TRP A 581 -29.64 -26.39 5.63
C TRP A 581 -30.60 -25.97 6.75
N ALA A 582 -31.82 -26.51 6.75
CA ALA A 582 -32.90 -26.05 7.62
C ALA A 582 -32.66 -26.37 9.11
N THR A 583 -32.07 -27.53 9.40
CA THR A 583 -31.83 -28.00 10.78
C THR A 583 -30.38 -28.45 10.96
N PRO A 584 -29.41 -27.52 11.07
CA PRO A 584 -28.01 -27.88 11.24
C PRO A 584 -27.76 -28.66 12.52
N VAL A 585 -26.92 -29.70 12.44
CA VAL A 585 -26.52 -30.54 13.57
C VAL A 585 -25.10 -30.17 13.98
N ALA A 586 -24.82 -30.10 15.29
CA ALA A 586 -23.52 -29.73 15.81
C ALA A 586 -22.39 -30.64 15.29
N GLY A 587 -21.27 -30.04 14.89
CA GLY A 587 -20.14 -30.75 14.30
C GLY A 587 -19.39 -29.91 13.25
N THR A 588 -18.30 -30.46 12.74
CA THR A 588 -17.52 -29.89 11.62
C THR A 588 -17.66 -30.79 10.41
N TYR A 589 -18.12 -30.23 9.29
CA TYR A 589 -18.40 -30.94 8.05
C TYR A 589 -17.47 -30.44 6.95
N ALA A 590 -16.83 -31.39 6.27
CA ALA A 590 -16.02 -31.16 5.08
C ALA A 590 -16.89 -31.37 3.84
N VAL A 591 -17.53 -30.31 3.36
CA VAL A 591 -18.46 -30.37 2.21
C VAL A 591 -17.71 -29.96 0.95
N THR A 592 -17.58 -30.88 0.00
CA THR A 592 -16.99 -30.58 -1.30
C THR A 592 -18.07 -30.08 -2.23
N VAL A 593 -17.94 -28.84 -2.71
CA VAL A 593 -18.78 -28.28 -3.77
C VAL A 593 -18.08 -28.52 -5.10
N SER A 594 -18.78 -29.12 -6.06
CA SER A 594 -18.29 -29.28 -7.43
C SER A 594 -19.15 -28.44 -8.39
N ALA A 595 -18.49 -27.67 -9.23
CA ALA A 595 -19.11 -26.93 -10.33
C ALA A 595 -18.66 -27.53 -11.66
N LYS A 596 -19.61 -27.95 -12.48
CA LYS A 596 -19.38 -28.51 -13.81
C LYS A 596 -19.84 -27.54 -14.88
N ASP A 597 -18.93 -27.19 -15.76
CA ASP A 597 -19.19 -26.37 -16.92
C ASP A 597 -20.17 -27.06 -17.88
N SER A 598 -21.22 -26.34 -18.27
CA SER A 598 -22.30 -26.87 -19.10
C SER A 598 -21.93 -27.02 -20.58
N LYS A 599 -20.92 -26.29 -21.08
CA LYS A 599 -20.46 -26.38 -22.48
C LYS A 599 -19.30 -27.34 -22.65
N THR A 600 -18.31 -27.26 -21.76
CA THR A 600 -17.05 -28.01 -21.89
C THR A 600 -17.08 -29.35 -21.16
N GLY A 601 -17.98 -29.51 -20.19
CA GLY A 601 -18.09 -30.70 -19.34
C GLY A 601 -17.01 -30.81 -18.27
N LEU A 602 -16.07 -29.87 -18.20
CA LEU A 602 -15.01 -29.84 -17.19
C LEU A 602 -15.58 -29.45 -15.83
N SER A 603 -14.96 -29.98 -14.76
CA SER A 603 -15.41 -29.73 -13.39
C SER A 603 -14.26 -29.27 -12.53
N GLY A 604 -14.52 -28.32 -11.65
CA GLY A 604 -13.63 -28.03 -10.52
C GLY A 604 -14.38 -28.04 -9.20
N SER A 605 -13.63 -28.20 -8.12
CA SER A 605 -14.18 -28.44 -6.80
C SER A 605 -13.47 -27.61 -5.73
N GLY A 606 -14.23 -27.16 -4.74
CA GLY A 606 -13.75 -26.40 -3.60
C GLY A 606 -14.26 -27.00 -2.30
N LEU A 607 -13.41 -27.04 -1.28
CA LEU A 607 -13.76 -27.55 0.04
C LEU A 607 -14.39 -26.45 0.89
N TYR A 608 -15.61 -26.69 1.38
CA TYR A 608 -16.28 -25.84 2.34
C TYR A 608 -16.23 -26.50 3.72
N THR A 609 -15.58 -25.83 4.66
CA THR A 609 -15.55 -26.27 6.06
C THR A 609 -16.70 -25.64 6.80
N VAL A 610 -17.75 -26.40 7.08
CA VAL A 610 -18.95 -25.93 7.78
C VAL A 610 -18.86 -26.34 9.25
N THR A 611 -18.76 -25.37 10.15
CA THR A 611 -18.70 -25.63 11.59
C THR A 611 -20.00 -25.18 12.25
N ILE A 612 -20.73 -26.14 12.82
CA ILE A 612 -21.96 -25.90 13.58
C ILE A 612 -21.63 -26.02 15.07
N ALA A 613 -21.67 -24.90 15.76
CA ALA A 613 -21.44 -24.85 17.19
C ALA A 613 -22.70 -25.26 17.97
N ASN A 614 -22.50 -25.91 19.12
CA ASN A 614 -23.55 -26.03 20.12
C ASN A 614 -23.83 -24.65 20.74
N PRO A 615 -25.05 -24.39 21.24
CA PRO A 615 -25.33 -23.18 21.98
C PRO A 615 -24.50 -23.20 23.27
N THR A 616 -24.00 -22.04 23.68
CA THR A 616 -23.26 -21.92 24.94
C THR A 616 -24.21 -21.56 26.07
N ALA A 617 -23.98 -22.11 27.26
CA ALA A 617 -24.73 -21.71 28.45
C ALA A 617 -24.45 -20.23 28.80
N PRO A 618 -25.39 -19.52 29.47
CA PRO A 618 -25.13 -18.18 29.98
C PRO A 618 -23.88 -18.14 30.87
N VAL A 619 -23.08 -17.07 30.77
CA VAL A 619 -21.91 -16.89 31.64
C VAL A 619 -22.26 -15.96 32.78
N VAL A 620 -22.21 -16.45 34.02
CA VAL A 620 -22.47 -15.66 35.22
C VAL A 620 -21.13 -15.19 35.80
N ASN A 621 -20.87 -13.89 35.69
CA ASN A 621 -19.63 -13.30 36.18
C ASN A 621 -19.75 -13.05 37.69
N GLY A 622 -19.14 -13.95 38.47
CA GLY A 622 -19.01 -13.81 39.91
C GLY A 622 -18.26 -12.54 40.32
N GLY A 623 -18.38 -12.14 41.58
CA GLY A 623 -17.76 -10.92 42.07
C GLY A 623 -17.58 -10.92 43.59
N SER A 624 -16.82 -9.95 44.09
CA SER A 624 -16.66 -9.72 45.53
C SER A 624 -17.54 -8.57 45.97
N ILE A 625 -18.38 -8.79 46.98
CA ILE A 625 -19.29 -7.78 47.55
C ILE A 625 -18.97 -7.63 49.03
N SER A 626 -18.79 -6.39 49.49
CA SER A 626 -18.58 -6.10 50.91
C SER A 626 -19.79 -5.38 51.51
N GLY A 627 -20.21 -5.78 52.71
CA GLY A 627 -21.30 -5.15 53.46
C GLY A 627 -20.96 -4.97 54.93
N LYS A 628 -21.86 -4.30 55.66
CA LYS A 628 -21.79 -4.13 57.12
C LYS A 628 -22.93 -4.88 57.78
N VAL A 629 -22.67 -5.47 58.93
CA VAL A 629 -23.69 -6.21 59.70
C VAL A 629 -24.93 -5.33 59.95
N GLY A 630 -26.11 -5.88 59.73
CA GLY A 630 -27.40 -5.21 59.95
C GLY A 630 -27.80 -4.14 58.95
N THR A 631 -26.96 -3.81 57.95
CA THR A 631 -27.30 -2.84 56.89
C THR A 631 -27.73 -3.58 55.63
N ALA A 632 -28.92 -3.27 55.09
CA ALA A 632 -29.44 -3.95 53.90
C ALA A 632 -28.44 -3.90 52.73
N LEU A 633 -28.22 -5.07 52.11
CA LEU A 633 -27.32 -5.25 50.97
C LEU A 633 -28.13 -5.55 49.70
N SER A 634 -27.76 -4.94 48.57
CA SER A 634 -28.39 -5.17 47.27
C SER A 634 -27.37 -5.06 46.13
N PHE A 635 -27.42 -5.97 45.16
CA PHE A 635 -26.58 -5.93 43.95
C PHE A 635 -27.23 -6.69 42.79
N THR A 636 -26.90 -6.31 41.55
CA THR A 636 -27.37 -7.00 40.34
C THR A 636 -26.35 -8.05 39.89
N VAL A 637 -26.85 -9.18 39.41
CA VAL A 637 -26.03 -10.26 38.87
C VAL A 637 -25.54 -9.89 37.47
N ALA A 638 -24.24 -9.98 37.24
CA ALA A 638 -23.65 -9.75 35.93
C ALA A 638 -23.67 -11.04 35.10
N VAL A 639 -24.45 -11.06 34.01
CA VAL A 639 -24.58 -12.21 33.10
C VAL A 639 -24.37 -11.80 31.65
N THR A 640 -23.70 -12.63 30.88
CA THR A 640 -23.58 -12.51 29.43
C THR A 640 -24.37 -13.63 28.75
N SER A 641 -25.40 -13.27 27.99
CA SER A 641 -26.24 -14.18 27.18
C SER A 641 -26.96 -13.41 26.07
N PRO A 642 -27.10 -13.98 24.85
CA PRO A 642 -27.91 -13.39 23.79
C PRO A 642 -29.42 -13.64 23.93
N ASP A 643 -29.82 -14.59 24.78
CA ASP A 643 -31.20 -15.08 24.90
C ASP A 643 -31.85 -14.75 26.27
N PRO A 644 -33.20 -14.77 26.40
CA PRO A 644 -33.90 -14.41 27.64
C PRO A 644 -33.64 -15.37 28.81
N LEU A 645 -33.54 -14.81 30.02
CA LEU A 645 -32.97 -15.49 31.19
C LEU A 645 -33.95 -15.64 32.36
N THR A 646 -33.72 -16.67 33.18
CA THR A 646 -34.33 -16.87 34.50
C THR A 646 -33.26 -17.04 35.57
N TYR A 647 -33.46 -16.43 36.73
CA TYR A 647 -32.46 -16.32 37.80
C TYR A 647 -32.91 -17.06 39.06
N THR A 648 -31.98 -17.77 39.70
CA THR A 648 -32.21 -18.46 40.97
C THR A 648 -30.97 -18.39 41.87
N LEU A 649 -31.16 -18.39 43.18
CA LEU A 649 -30.08 -18.59 44.15
C LEU A 649 -29.98 -20.09 44.45
N ALA A 650 -28.84 -20.68 44.11
CA ALA A 650 -28.57 -22.10 44.32
C ALA A 650 -27.94 -22.37 45.70
N GLN A 651 -27.24 -21.38 46.24
CA GLN A 651 -26.65 -21.39 47.58
C GLN A 651 -26.62 -19.96 48.12
N GLN A 652 -27.21 -19.73 49.29
CA GLN A 652 -27.34 -18.40 49.88
C GLN A 652 -27.50 -18.48 51.42
N PRO A 653 -27.11 -17.43 52.16
CA PRO A 653 -27.46 -17.28 53.56
C PRO A 653 -28.97 -17.06 53.75
N SER A 654 -29.45 -17.33 54.95
CA SER A 654 -30.86 -17.13 55.31
C SER A 654 -31.27 -15.65 55.13
N GLY A 655 -32.47 -15.45 54.56
CA GLY A 655 -33.04 -14.11 54.31
C GLY A 655 -32.56 -13.42 53.03
N MET A 656 -31.74 -14.06 52.20
CA MET A 656 -31.34 -13.54 50.89
C MET A 656 -32.28 -14.00 49.78
N THR A 657 -32.66 -13.08 48.88
CA THR A 657 -33.58 -13.34 47.75
C THR A 657 -33.05 -12.77 46.43
N ILE A 658 -33.55 -13.27 45.29
CA ILE A 658 -33.24 -12.76 43.95
C ILE A 658 -34.53 -12.51 43.15
N SER A 659 -34.59 -11.40 42.41
CA SER A 659 -35.74 -11.06 41.57
C SER A 659 -35.65 -11.67 40.16
N SER A 660 -36.75 -11.60 39.39
CA SER A 660 -36.78 -11.99 37.99
C SER A 660 -35.84 -11.17 37.09
N ALA A 661 -35.45 -9.97 37.52
CA ALA A 661 -34.49 -9.11 36.83
C ALA A 661 -33.03 -9.35 37.28
N GLY A 662 -32.77 -10.36 38.13
CA GLY A 662 -31.42 -10.67 38.62
C GLY A 662 -30.90 -9.73 39.71
N LEU A 663 -31.79 -9.03 40.43
CA LEU A 663 -31.42 -8.23 41.60
C LEU A 663 -31.41 -9.09 42.86
N VAL A 664 -30.25 -9.24 43.51
CA VAL A 664 -30.08 -9.93 44.79
C VAL A 664 -30.24 -8.93 45.93
N THR A 665 -31.03 -9.29 46.94
CA THR A 665 -31.26 -8.46 48.13
C THR A 665 -31.13 -9.27 49.43
N TRP A 666 -30.57 -8.63 50.47
CA TRP A 666 -30.43 -9.21 51.81
C TRP A 666 -30.69 -8.14 52.87
N ALA A 667 -31.85 -8.19 53.51
CA ALA A 667 -32.33 -7.12 54.39
C ALA A 667 -31.53 -6.97 55.70
N THR A 668 -31.11 -8.09 56.30
CA THR A 668 -30.40 -8.13 57.58
C THR A 668 -29.13 -8.98 57.50
N PRO A 669 -28.06 -8.48 56.87
CA PRO A 669 -26.81 -9.24 56.75
C PRO A 669 -26.17 -9.53 58.11
N VAL A 670 -25.71 -10.77 58.29
CA VAL A 670 -25.01 -11.23 59.50
C VAL A 670 -23.50 -11.20 59.23
N ALA A 671 -22.69 -10.88 60.24
CA ALA A 671 -21.23 -10.84 60.11
C ALA A 671 -20.68 -12.23 59.71
N GLY A 672 -19.82 -12.27 58.70
CA GLY A 672 -19.27 -13.51 58.16
C GLY A 672 -18.84 -13.42 56.70
N SER A 673 -18.33 -14.53 56.17
CA SER A 673 -17.97 -14.69 54.76
C SER A 673 -18.86 -15.74 54.12
N TYR A 674 -19.50 -15.38 53.00
CA TYR A 674 -20.50 -16.20 52.33
C TYR A 674 -20.11 -16.39 50.86
N ALA A 675 -20.16 -17.64 50.39
CA ALA A 675 -20.10 -17.95 48.97
C ALA A 675 -21.53 -18.14 48.44
N VAL A 676 -22.04 -17.13 47.73
CA VAL A 676 -23.40 -17.14 47.17
C VAL A 676 -23.34 -17.62 45.72
N THR A 677 -23.99 -18.75 45.43
CA THR A 677 -24.03 -19.30 44.07
C THR A 677 -25.31 -18.87 43.38
N VAL A 678 -25.19 -18.08 42.31
CA VAL A 678 -26.30 -17.73 41.43
C VAL A 678 -26.33 -18.70 40.26
N SER A 679 -27.53 -19.19 39.92
CA SER A 679 -27.77 -20.08 38.78
C SER A 679 -28.73 -19.40 37.81
N VAL A 680 -28.31 -19.29 36.55
CA VAL A 680 -29.02 -18.55 35.51
C VAL A 680 -29.30 -19.46 34.33
N LYS A 681 -30.58 -19.62 34.00
CA LYS A 681 -31.03 -20.52 32.93
C LYS A 681 -31.53 -19.70 31.74
N ASP A 682 -31.00 -20.02 30.58
CA ASP A 682 -31.50 -19.55 29.29
C ASP A 682 -32.82 -20.27 28.98
N THR A 683 -33.87 -19.50 28.78
CA THR A 683 -35.23 -20.01 28.53
C THR A 683 -35.43 -20.57 27.14
N LYS A 684 -34.59 -20.22 26.17
CA LYS A 684 -34.65 -20.68 24.79
C LYS A 684 -33.84 -21.95 24.57
N THR A 685 -32.62 -22.02 25.11
CA THR A 685 -31.76 -23.21 24.95
C THR A 685 -31.90 -24.21 26.10
N GLY A 686 -32.43 -23.79 27.25
CA GLY A 686 -32.53 -24.61 28.46
C GLY A 686 -31.20 -24.77 29.23
N LEU A 687 -30.09 -24.28 28.69
CA LEU A 687 -28.76 -24.36 29.30
C LEU A 687 -28.66 -23.44 30.53
N THR A 688 -27.86 -23.86 31.51
CA THR A 688 -27.73 -23.15 32.80
C THR A 688 -26.28 -22.82 33.10
N GLY A 689 -26.00 -21.55 33.38
CA GLY A 689 -24.73 -21.06 33.90
C GLY A 689 -24.78 -20.84 35.41
N LYS A 690 -23.64 -20.98 36.09
CA LYS A 690 -23.51 -20.68 37.52
C LYS A 690 -22.31 -19.76 37.78
N GLY A 691 -22.46 -18.86 38.74
CA GLY A 691 -21.39 -17.96 39.19
C GLY A 691 -21.45 -17.77 40.69
N VAL A 692 -20.28 -17.59 41.32
CA VAL A 692 -20.16 -17.46 42.77
C VAL A 692 -19.81 -16.02 43.13
N TYR A 693 -20.59 -15.42 44.02
CA TYR A 693 -20.29 -14.13 44.64
C TYR A 693 -19.71 -14.35 46.04
N SER A 694 -18.52 -13.81 46.27
CA SER A 694 -17.88 -13.82 47.59
C SER A 694 -18.34 -12.59 48.36
N ILE A 695 -19.19 -12.79 49.38
CA ILE A 695 -19.77 -11.72 50.17
C ILE A 695 -19.13 -11.69 51.55
N VAL A 696 -18.53 -10.56 51.93
CA VAL A 696 -17.95 -10.36 53.26
C VAL A 696 -18.76 -9.30 54.00
N ILE A 697 -19.34 -9.69 55.14
CA ILE A 697 -20.05 -8.78 56.03
C ILE A 697 -19.16 -8.50 57.24
N ALA A 698 -18.67 -7.26 57.33
CA ALA A 698 -17.80 -6.84 58.42
C ALA A 698 -18.55 -6.78 59.76
N ALA A 699 -17.90 -7.27 60.82
CA ALA A 699 -18.34 -7.09 62.20
C ALA A 699 -18.17 -5.62 62.63
N LYS A 700 -18.90 -5.22 63.67
CA LYS A 700 -18.81 -3.87 64.27
C LYS A 700 -17.46 -3.72 65.00
N ALA A 701 -16.80 -2.57 64.84
CA ALA A 701 -15.48 -2.33 65.42
C ALA A 701 -15.54 -2.01 66.93
N PRO A 702 -14.49 -2.34 67.71
CA PRO A 702 -14.40 -1.95 69.13
C PRO A 702 -14.27 -0.43 69.31
N PRO A 703 -14.63 0.13 70.49
CA PRO A 703 -14.32 1.51 70.85
C PRO A 703 -12.84 1.83 70.74
N THR A 704 -12.50 3.08 70.45
CA THR A 704 -11.12 3.60 70.51
C THR A 704 -11.01 4.70 71.56
N VAL A 705 -10.02 4.62 72.46
CA VAL A 705 -9.79 5.60 73.54
C VAL A 705 -8.52 6.40 73.25
N ALA A 706 -8.59 7.73 73.36
CA ALA A 706 -7.44 8.61 73.15
C ALA A 706 -6.38 8.46 74.26
N SER A 707 -5.15 8.91 73.97
CA SER A 707 -4.03 8.95 74.93
C SER A 707 -3.54 10.39 75.06
N ALA A 708 -3.22 10.86 76.27
CA ALA A 708 -2.77 12.23 76.52
C ALA A 708 -1.79 12.34 77.69
N ASN A 709 -1.01 13.42 77.72
CA ASN A 709 -0.11 13.75 78.81
C ASN A 709 -0.75 14.79 79.74
N ILE A 710 -0.80 14.50 81.04
CA ILE A 710 -1.41 15.34 82.07
C ILE A 710 -0.33 15.71 83.08
N ASN A 711 -0.21 17.00 83.45
CA ASN A 711 0.76 17.47 84.43
C ASN A 711 0.07 18.02 85.68
N GLY A 712 0.64 17.78 86.85
CA GLY A 712 0.13 18.26 88.15
C GLY A 712 1.23 18.52 89.17
N THR A 713 0.83 19.00 90.34
CA THR A 713 1.74 19.35 91.45
C THR A 713 1.38 18.53 92.68
N VAL A 714 2.38 18.13 93.47
CA VAL A 714 2.17 17.32 94.68
C VAL A 714 1.16 17.99 95.62
N GLY A 715 0.14 17.24 96.04
CA GLY A 715 -0.85 17.68 97.03
C GLY A 715 -1.98 18.58 96.50
N VAL A 716 -1.98 18.96 95.21
CA VAL A 716 -3.05 19.77 94.59
C VAL A 716 -3.98 18.86 93.78
N ALA A 717 -5.29 18.88 94.04
CA ALA A 717 -6.26 18.02 93.35
C ALA A 717 -6.19 18.16 91.80
N LEU A 718 -6.25 17.03 91.10
CA LEU A 718 -6.16 16.92 89.64
C LEU A 718 -7.44 16.30 89.05
N SER A 719 -7.99 16.87 87.96
CA SER A 719 -9.09 16.28 87.18
C SER A 719 -8.86 16.45 85.67
N PHE A 720 -9.23 15.46 84.85
CA PHE A 720 -9.20 15.51 83.39
C PHE A 720 -10.22 14.56 82.74
N GLY A 721 -10.69 14.91 81.53
CA GLY A 721 -11.65 14.10 80.77
C GLY A 721 -10.99 13.08 79.84
N VAL A 722 -11.65 11.92 79.67
CA VAL A 722 -11.29 10.86 78.71
C VAL A 722 -12.14 10.97 77.46
N THR A 723 -11.53 10.80 76.29
CA THR A 723 -12.24 10.83 75.00
C THR A 723 -12.20 9.45 74.36
N ALA A 724 -13.37 8.86 74.12
CA ALA A 724 -13.51 7.64 73.31
C ALA A 724 -14.44 7.86 72.12
N THR A 725 -14.15 7.17 71.02
CA THR A 725 -14.98 7.10 69.82
C THR A 725 -15.51 5.68 69.70
N ALA A 726 -16.84 5.55 69.64
CA ALA A 726 -17.50 4.27 69.50
C ALA A 726 -18.79 4.43 68.70
N PRO A 727 -19.23 3.38 68.00
CA PRO A 727 -20.48 3.40 67.26
C PRO A 727 -21.73 3.33 68.16
N ASP A 728 -21.62 2.81 69.39
CA ASP A 728 -22.67 2.84 70.41
C ASP A 728 -22.18 3.51 71.71
N ALA A 729 -23.07 3.65 72.70
CA ALA A 729 -22.72 4.20 74.01
C ALA A 729 -21.68 3.32 74.74
N VAL A 730 -20.77 3.94 75.50
CA VAL A 730 -19.67 3.24 76.18
C VAL A 730 -19.69 3.41 77.70
N THR A 731 -19.07 2.47 78.41
CA THR A 731 -18.79 2.54 79.85
C THR A 731 -17.28 2.59 80.09
N TYR A 732 -16.83 3.40 81.04
CA TYR A 732 -15.40 3.65 81.30
C TYR A 732 -14.91 2.98 82.59
N THR A 733 -13.67 2.50 82.58
CA THR A 733 -12.99 1.91 83.74
C THR A 733 -11.52 2.30 83.77
N LEU A 734 -10.97 2.55 84.97
CA LEU A 734 -9.52 2.69 85.16
C LEU A 734 -8.87 1.30 85.20
N GLY A 735 -7.80 1.15 84.43
CA GLY A 735 -7.00 -0.05 84.36
C GLY A 735 -5.69 0.07 85.13
N SER A 736 -4.69 -0.71 84.70
CA SER A 736 -3.35 -0.73 85.31
C SER A 736 -2.67 0.64 85.29
N GLY A 737 -1.89 0.94 86.34
CA GLY A 737 -1.09 2.16 86.45
C GLY A 737 -1.82 3.37 87.06
N ALA A 738 -3.11 3.25 87.40
CA ALA A 738 -3.82 4.22 88.22
C ALA A 738 -3.28 4.20 89.67
N PRO A 739 -2.76 5.32 90.21
CA PRO A 739 -2.33 5.38 91.61
C PRO A 739 -3.51 5.31 92.59
N SER A 740 -3.20 4.95 93.84
CA SER A 740 -4.19 4.89 94.91
C SER A 740 -4.90 6.24 95.08
N GLY A 741 -6.24 6.20 95.13
CA GLY A 741 -7.10 7.38 95.25
C GLY A 741 -7.48 8.07 93.93
N MET A 742 -7.08 7.53 92.78
CA MET A 742 -7.56 7.99 91.47
C MET A 742 -8.84 7.23 91.08
N VAL A 743 -9.88 7.93 90.60
CA VAL A 743 -11.18 7.36 90.22
C VAL A 743 -11.68 7.93 88.89
N ILE A 744 -12.52 7.18 88.16
CA ILE A 744 -13.17 7.63 86.92
C ILE A 744 -14.70 7.57 87.04
N SER A 745 -15.40 8.58 86.51
CA SER A 745 -16.87 8.64 86.47
C SER A 745 -17.45 7.88 85.27
N SER A 746 -18.76 7.65 85.27
CA SER A 746 -19.48 7.06 84.14
C SER A 746 -19.48 7.93 82.88
N SER A 747 -19.23 9.24 83.00
CA SER A 747 -19.06 10.16 81.87
C SER A 747 -17.63 10.23 81.35
N GLY A 748 -16.68 9.50 81.96
CA GLY A 748 -15.28 9.46 81.54
C GLY A 748 -14.40 10.55 82.16
N GLU A 749 -14.78 11.14 83.28
CA GLU A 749 -13.95 12.12 84.00
C GLU A 749 -13.09 11.43 85.06
N VAL A 750 -11.76 11.60 84.99
CA VAL A 750 -10.78 11.06 85.95
C VAL A 750 -10.44 12.12 86.98
N SER A 751 -10.49 11.77 88.27
CA SER A 751 -10.16 12.67 89.37
C SER A 751 -9.19 12.04 90.39
N TRP A 752 -8.28 12.87 90.93
CA TRP A 752 -7.29 12.46 91.94
C TRP A 752 -7.08 13.57 92.98
N ALA A 753 -7.60 13.35 94.19
CA ALA A 753 -7.70 14.41 95.21
C ALA A 753 -6.37 14.79 95.87
N LYS A 754 -5.42 13.84 96.00
CA LYS A 754 -4.11 14.07 96.64
C LYS A 754 -2.99 13.45 95.80
N PRO A 755 -2.55 14.12 94.73
CA PRO A 755 -1.49 13.59 93.86
C PRO A 755 -0.15 13.47 94.58
N VAL A 756 0.51 12.33 94.38
CA VAL A 756 1.84 12.01 94.91
C VAL A 756 2.88 12.15 93.79
N ALA A 757 4.07 12.66 94.12
CA ALA A 757 5.16 12.85 93.16
C ALA A 757 5.45 11.57 92.35
N GLY A 758 5.63 11.72 91.04
CA GLY A 758 5.91 10.59 90.15
C GLY A 758 5.24 10.74 88.79
N THR A 759 5.58 9.82 87.89
CA THR A 759 4.97 9.69 86.55
C THR A 759 4.21 8.37 86.47
N TYR A 760 2.91 8.45 86.14
CA TYR A 760 1.97 7.32 86.12
C TYR A 760 1.46 7.12 84.69
N ALA A 761 1.53 5.89 84.18
CA ALA A 761 0.91 5.50 82.92
C ALA A 761 -0.47 4.88 83.19
N VAL A 762 -1.51 5.71 83.21
CA VAL A 762 -2.87 5.32 83.59
C VAL A 762 -3.63 4.78 82.38
N ALA A 763 -3.86 3.46 82.35
CA ALA A 763 -4.71 2.86 81.32
C ALA A 763 -6.19 3.16 81.60
N VAL A 764 -6.94 3.56 80.58
CA VAL A 764 -8.40 3.73 80.63
C VAL A 764 -9.04 2.86 79.56
N THR A 765 -10.03 2.06 79.96
CA THR A 765 -10.76 1.17 79.04
C THR A 765 -12.19 1.65 78.85
N ALA A 766 -12.61 1.82 77.59
CA ALA A 766 -13.99 2.07 77.20
C ALA A 766 -14.59 0.80 76.60
N LYS A 767 -15.74 0.36 77.13
CA LYS A 767 -16.47 -0.82 76.69
C LYS A 767 -17.80 -0.43 76.06
N ASP A 768 -18.02 -0.86 74.82
CA ASP A 768 -19.26 -0.68 74.07
C ASP A 768 -20.41 -1.44 74.74
N SER A 769 -21.50 -0.73 75.01
CA SER A 769 -22.65 -1.24 75.77
C SER A 769 -23.52 -2.25 74.99
N VAL A 770 -23.40 -2.30 73.66
CA VAL A 770 -24.23 -3.17 72.81
C VAL A 770 -23.45 -4.40 72.37
N THR A 771 -22.22 -4.21 71.90
CA THR A 771 -21.38 -5.30 71.38
C THR A 771 -20.51 -5.97 72.45
N GLY A 772 -20.29 -5.30 73.59
CA GLY A 772 -19.39 -5.77 74.65
C GLY A 772 -17.90 -5.65 74.31
N LEU A 773 -17.55 -5.16 73.12
CA LEU A 773 -16.18 -4.92 72.69
C LEU A 773 -15.55 -3.77 73.49
N SER A 774 -14.25 -3.85 73.76
CA SER A 774 -13.54 -2.84 74.57
C SER A 774 -12.30 -2.33 73.86
N GLY A 775 -11.96 -1.06 74.06
CA GLY A 775 -10.69 -0.45 73.67
C GLY A 775 -10.04 0.29 74.82
N THR A 776 -8.71 0.39 74.79
CA THR A 776 -7.91 0.95 75.89
C THR A 776 -6.97 2.03 75.38
N GLY A 777 -6.86 3.13 76.11
CA GLY A 777 -5.90 4.23 75.87
C GLY A 777 -5.08 4.51 77.14
N VAL A 778 -3.88 5.07 77.00
CA VAL A 778 -2.97 5.30 78.14
C VAL A 778 -2.73 6.80 78.33
N TYR A 779 -2.96 7.30 79.54
CA TYR A 779 -2.74 8.67 79.92
C TYR A 779 -1.48 8.77 80.79
N THR A 780 -0.50 9.57 80.38
CA THR A 780 0.73 9.77 81.16
C THR A 780 0.55 10.95 82.10
N VAL A 781 0.45 10.69 83.41
CA VAL A 781 0.23 11.71 84.44
C VAL A 781 1.52 11.98 85.21
N THR A 782 2.06 13.21 85.18
CA THR A 782 3.32 13.58 85.86
C THR A 782 3.09 14.60 86.98
N ILE A 783 3.61 14.31 88.18
CA ILE A 783 3.47 15.13 89.40
C ILE A 783 4.85 15.53 89.95
N SER A 784 5.13 16.84 90.08
CA SER A 784 6.46 17.41 90.45
C SER A 784 6.48 18.20 91.78
N VAL A 785 7.68 18.33 92.41
CA VAL A 785 7.97 19.12 93.64
C VAL A 785 8.57 20.52 93.33
N LYS A 786 8.50 21.49 94.27
CA LYS A 786 8.95 22.90 94.12
C LYS A 786 10.15 23.20 95.05
N GLY A 787 11.18 23.92 94.57
CA GLY A 787 12.45 24.18 95.32
C GLY A 787 12.53 25.50 96.12
N PRO A 788 13.72 25.85 96.66
CA PRO A 788 13.91 26.92 97.66
C PRO A 788 13.72 28.34 97.10
N VAL A 789 13.24 29.26 97.92
CA VAL A 789 13.05 30.68 97.58
C VAL A 789 14.00 31.55 98.42
N VAL A 790 14.71 32.47 97.77
CA VAL A 790 15.65 33.40 98.43
C VAL A 790 15.17 34.84 98.22
N THR A 791 15.05 35.60 99.30
CA THR A 791 14.65 37.01 99.30
C THR A 791 15.74 37.85 99.96
N ALA A 792 16.37 38.76 99.22
CA ALA A 792 17.44 39.60 99.72
C ALA A 792 17.38 41.00 99.09
N PRO A 793 17.00 42.04 99.86
CA PRO A 793 16.96 43.42 99.37
C PRO A 793 18.35 43.98 99.07
N ALA A 794 18.42 44.98 98.18
CA ALA A 794 19.62 45.78 97.97
C ALA A 794 20.08 46.48 99.26
N MET A 795 21.38 46.58 99.49
CA MET A 795 21.96 47.27 100.65
C MET A 795 22.59 48.59 100.23
N THR A 796 22.29 49.69 100.92
CA THR A 796 22.88 51.01 100.63
C THR A 796 23.39 51.68 101.89
N GLY A 797 24.62 52.20 101.89
CA GLY A 797 25.27 52.83 103.05
C GLY A 797 26.10 54.07 102.73
N GLN A 798 26.67 54.70 103.75
CA GLN A 798 27.59 55.84 103.64
C GLN A 798 28.97 55.48 104.20
N VAL A 799 30.03 56.08 103.66
CA VAL A 799 31.42 55.78 104.06
C VAL A 799 31.62 55.92 105.57
N GLY A 800 32.18 54.89 106.20
CA GLY A 800 32.51 54.87 107.63
C GLY A 800 31.33 54.74 108.60
N LYS A 801 30.09 54.50 108.12
CA LYS A 801 28.93 54.16 108.96
C LYS A 801 28.57 52.69 108.78
N VAL A 802 28.33 51.97 109.89
CA VAL A 802 27.96 50.54 109.85
C VAL A 802 26.78 50.29 108.90
N LEU A 803 26.96 49.41 107.92
CA LEU A 803 25.91 48.95 107.01
C LEU A 803 25.46 47.53 107.39
N THR A 804 24.14 47.31 107.48
CA THR A 804 23.56 45.98 107.73
C THR A 804 22.49 45.63 106.71
N GLY A 805 22.30 44.35 106.41
CA GLY A 805 21.20 43.86 105.57
C GLY A 805 20.91 42.37 105.79
N SER A 806 19.74 41.92 105.35
CA SER A 806 19.23 40.56 105.60
C SER A 806 18.93 39.79 104.31
N ILE A 807 19.25 38.51 104.31
CA ILE A 807 18.91 37.52 103.28
C ILE A 807 18.03 36.46 103.94
N ILE A 808 16.80 36.29 103.47
CA ILE A 808 15.82 35.33 104.00
C ILE A 808 15.64 34.19 103.02
N ILE A 809 15.69 32.96 103.54
CA ILE A 809 15.49 31.74 102.77
C ILE A 809 14.17 31.09 103.21
N SER A 810 13.37 30.61 102.26
CA SER A 810 12.15 29.84 102.52
C SER A 810 12.11 28.60 101.66
N ASP A 811 12.11 27.45 102.32
CA ASP A 811 11.82 26.16 101.72
C ASP A 811 11.16 25.27 102.78
N PRO A 812 9.81 25.16 102.78
CA PRO A 812 9.11 24.37 103.80
C PRO A 812 9.32 22.86 103.61
N THR A 813 9.88 22.42 102.49
CA THR A 813 10.12 21.01 102.18
C THR A 813 11.57 20.58 102.36
N ALA A 814 12.50 21.52 102.53
CA ALA A 814 13.91 21.22 102.74
C ALA A 814 14.20 20.72 104.17
N THR A 815 15.01 19.66 104.29
CA THR A 815 15.51 19.16 105.58
C THR A 815 16.90 19.71 105.92
N ALA A 816 17.65 20.17 104.92
CA ALA A 816 18.91 20.90 105.05
C ALA A 816 19.06 21.90 103.89
N LEU A 817 19.78 23.00 104.12
CA LEU A 817 20.09 24.02 103.13
C LEU A 817 21.60 24.28 103.10
N SER A 818 22.18 24.28 101.91
CA SER A 818 23.54 24.72 101.66
C SER A 818 23.52 26.13 101.09
N VAL A 819 24.22 27.07 101.73
CA VAL A 819 24.27 28.48 101.30
C VAL A 819 25.71 28.88 100.97
N SER A 820 25.91 29.41 99.77
CA SER A 820 27.19 29.96 99.32
C SER A 820 27.05 31.45 99.02
N ILE A 821 27.89 32.27 99.64
CA ILE A 821 27.93 33.73 99.43
C ILE A 821 29.29 34.11 98.85
N SER A 822 29.29 34.88 97.75
CA SER A 822 30.50 35.31 97.04
C SER A 822 30.39 36.77 96.57
N GLY A 823 31.52 37.41 96.23
CA GLY A 823 31.54 38.83 95.81
C GLY A 823 31.43 39.83 96.98
N VAL A 824 31.87 39.42 98.18
CA VAL A 824 31.72 40.18 99.43
C VAL A 824 32.80 41.28 99.54
N PRO A 825 32.45 42.53 99.91
CA PRO A 825 33.43 43.59 100.17
C PRO A 825 34.35 43.27 101.37
N MET A 826 35.61 43.71 101.30
CA MET A 826 36.58 43.44 102.37
C MET A 826 36.13 44.09 103.70
N GLY A 827 36.05 43.28 104.75
CA GLY A 827 35.60 43.71 106.09
C GLY A 827 34.10 43.54 106.38
N MET A 828 33.31 43.04 105.42
CA MET A 828 31.93 42.62 105.69
C MET A 828 31.90 41.21 106.32
N THR A 829 31.07 41.05 107.34
CA THR A 829 30.91 39.81 108.12
C THR A 829 29.46 39.33 108.03
N PHE A 830 29.25 38.02 108.20
CA PHE A 830 27.91 37.42 108.17
C PHE A 830 27.64 36.64 109.45
N SER A 831 26.42 36.76 109.96
CA SER A 831 25.89 35.94 111.04
C SER A 831 24.59 35.30 110.60
N VAL A 832 24.37 34.03 110.95
CA VAL A 832 23.15 33.30 110.60
C VAL A 832 22.32 33.07 111.85
N THR A 833 21.03 33.41 111.78
CA THR A 833 20.04 33.08 112.82
C THR A 833 18.80 32.48 112.14
N GLY A 834 18.59 31.17 112.29
CA GLY A 834 17.53 30.45 111.57
C GLY A 834 17.74 30.48 110.06
N LEU A 835 16.69 30.83 109.31
CA LEU A 835 16.72 30.95 107.84
C LEU A 835 17.08 32.37 107.35
N THR A 836 17.54 33.22 108.26
CA THR A 836 17.93 34.59 107.95
C THR A 836 19.44 34.76 108.13
N ILE A 837 20.12 35.25 107.10
CA ILE A 837 21.53 35.61 107.12
C ILE A 837 21.63 37.13 107.20
N THR A 838 22.28 37.64 108.24
CA THR A 838 22.54 39.07 108.44
C THR A 838 23.97 39.39 108.01
N ALA A 839 24.10 40.29 107.04
CA ALA A 839 25.37 40.86 106.61
C ALA A 839 25.63 42.17 107.36
N THR A 840 26.84 42.36 107.91
CA THR A 840 27.26 43.57 108.63
C THR A 840 28.63 44.03 108.15
N TRP A 841 28.75 45.29 107.74
CA TRP A 841 30.00 45.91 107.32
C TRP A 841 30.31 47.14 108.17
N ALA A 842 31.31 47.03 109.05
CA ALA A 842 31.54 48.02 110.10
C ALA A 842 32.05 49.37 109.59
N ASN A 843 32.97 49.34 108.61
CA ASN A 843 33.58 50.52 108.01
C ASN A 843 33.51 50.42 106.47
N PRO A 844 32.33 50.66 105.87
CA PRO A 844 32.16 50.54 104.44
C PRO A 844 32.93 51.62 103.69
N VAL A 845 33.53 51.24 102.55
CA VAL A 845 34.29 52.12 101.64
C VAL A 845 33.44 52.42 100.40
N ALA A 846 33.51 53.66 99.90
CA ALA A 846 32.74 54.10 98.74
C ALA A 846 32.95 53.16 97.54
N GLY A 847 31.85 52.79 96.89
CA GLY A 847 31.86 51.87 95.75
C GLY A 847 30.56 51.08 95.63
N THR A 848 30.42 50.37 94.51
CA THR A 848 29.31 49.45 94.25
C THR A 848 29.84 48.02 94.16
N TYR A 849 29.22 47.12 94.91
CA TYR A 849 29.58 45.72 95.05
C TYR A 849 28.36 44.84 94.72
N SER A 850 28.59 43.60 94.32
CA SER A 850 27.52 42.65 93.98
C SER A 850 27.78 41.32 94.68
N MET A 851 26.93 41.02 95.66
CA MET A 851 27.02 39.80 96.47
C MET A 851 26.09 38.73 95.91
N LYS A 852 26.64 37.60 95.48
CA LYS A 852 25.86 36.47 94.95
C LYS A 852 25.60 35.44 96.04
N VAL A 853 24.32 35.14 96.28
CA VAL A 853 23.84 34.13 97.22
C VAL A 853 23.25 32.96 96.43
N VAL A 854 23.78 31.76 96.63
CA VAL A 854 23.24 30.51 96.08
C VAL A 854 22.76 29.66 97.24
N VAL A 855 21.51 29.21 97.17
CA VAL A 855 20.89 28.31 98.15
C VAL A 855 20.49 27.03 97.46
N THR A 856 20.94 25.90 97.96
CA THR A 856 20.57 24.57 97.48
C THR A 856 19.94 23.78 98.61
N ASP A 857 18.78 23.17 98.37
CA ASP A 857 18.10 22.33 99.34
C ASP A 857 18.64 20.89 99.39
N SER A 858 18.15 20.10 100.35
CA SER A 858 18.47 18.68 100.49
C SER A 858 18.03 17.80 99.32
N ALA A 859 17.17 18.30 98.43
CA ALA A 859 16.73 17.61 97.22
C ALA A 859 17.57 17.99 95.97
N GLY A 860 18.58 18.85 96.15
CA GLY A 860 19.46 19.33 95.08
C GLY A 860 18.85 20.44 94.21
N LEU A 861 17.70 21.01 94.60
CA LEU A 861 17.10 22.15 93.92
C LEU A 861 17.80 23.42 94.40
N SER A 862 18.25 24.26 93.46
CA SER A 862 19.04 25.46 93.78
C SER A 862 18.40 26.75 93.27
N THR A 863 18.44 27.79 94.08
CA THR A 863 18.05 29.17 93.72
C THR A 863 19.23 30.12 93.92
N THR A 864 19.44 31.01 92.96
CA THR A 864 20.52 32.01 92.97
C THR A 864 19.94 33.42 92.97
N VAL A 865 20.42 34.29 93.86
CA VAL A 865 20.05 35.70 93.94
C VAL A 865 21.32 36.56 94.02
N THR A 866 21.36 37.66 93.26
CA THR A 866 22.43 38.66 93.34
C THR A 866 21.92 39.88 94.09
N VAL A 867 22.62 40.28 95.14
CA VAL A 867 22.30 41.38 96.03
C VAL A 867 23.25 42.55 95.75
N PRO A 868 22.77 43.68 95.24
CA PRO A 868 23.61 44.85 95.04
C PRO A 868 23.86 45.57 96.38
N VAL A 869 25.12 46.01 96.58
CA VAL A 869 25.56 46.77 97.76
C VAL A 869 26.21 48.07 97.29
N THR A 870 25.66 49.23 97.64
CA THR A 870 26.19 50.54 97.21
C THR A 870 26.55 51.40 98.40
N VAL A 871 27.77 51.95 98.42
CA VAL A 871 28.24 52.87 99.46
C VAL A 871 28.62 54.20 98.82
N THR A 872 27.98 55.28 99.22
CA THR A 872 28.30 56.65 98.74
C THR A 872 29.10 57.42 99.79
N HIS A 873 29.82 58.46 99.36
CA HIS A 873 30.55 59.37 100.26
C HIS A 873 29.66 60.00 101.33
#